data_AF-A0A2C9CP87-F1
#
_entry.id   AF-A0A2C9CP87-F1
#
_cell.length_a   1.000
_cell.length_b   1.000
_cell.length_c   1.000
_cell.angle_alpha   90.00
_cell.angle_beta   90.00
_cell.angle_gamma   90.00
#
_symmetry.space_group_name_H-M   'P 1'
#
loop_
_entity.id
_entity.type
_entity.pdbx_description
1 polymer ?
#
loop_
_entity_poly.entity_id
_entity_poly.type
_entity_poly.pdbx_seq_one_letter_code
_entity_poly.pdbx_strand_id
1 'polypeptide(L)'
;MANIFTYSVYTDDDLNFGSSGGDFFFEVPTDPPTLQLHISDDDTSLRAQGSGTENALGYIFDSTTNTYQSSSSNSARLLAVDVWEVSGGNFITIYSIEINGINYTIIADSDQQAYAGDTATYSSDATPSSIDYDTMPSSNETLPGATGGPNLGNDDHIFGGDGDDSLRGQAGADTIEGEAGDDSLDGGAGNDSLIGGADNDSLRGQAGNDTLDGGDGDDSLDGGTGNDSLLGGIGNDSLLGAEDNDTVEGGDGDDIVYGDGSDVRDPTQDTAAFNFNRANIDASGTSDGGASNETVGESIIYENVATTADGVVIDARFTILSITEADGITASAMQVDLNNADAADPNIVVLNLGANTANSFGGHKAQIVVEFFAASGPDVGQPITLNGTFVFRDLDETFVGGSTTDVERVTVATSEFTSYEIADPSSVTVVDNGNSFSFSGSRDNDQTTLTALEQEENQVALDFVNRSSFTVTLTSREVNSGFTFDTENFSSATIIGDASDEGDDSVSGGAGNDTLYGSSGNDTLDGGTGDDLIDAGDDADLILLTDSFGADTILGSEGGTDLDTLSAIGLTTNGVDAIITNYTGGNLTGTIEESGTGEITDFTEIETLVLSNNNDSYDSSAVGAITVAGLDGDDTITTGSGADTISGGDGADLISAGQGNDSISGDGGADTFQLLDNFGTDTISGGLGTDVIDASGLTAHGIDVTFSNNNNGTINDQTNADGSFSSIRDVIFSDQADNVNADAITSNNRDHDLAGGDDSYAASGSSGDRDVSGGSGNDTIVTGSGDDSIDGGTGSDSLQGNAGSDTLNGGDGEDTISLFENDTATGGLNDDLFNFVAGASTGAGGDTISVTGGEDPGDVDIDTLSLAGLTNLAGEKLTQADITFGGLEDGTFTLEDGTVVTFSEIERIICFDANARIMTPTGPRAAGQLKPGDLVVTRDHGLQPIRWIGQRTVKATGLLAPIEFDAGVFDNRNALRVSPQHRMLIRDSALRLSHGVDEMLVAAKHMVNGTTIRQVSGGTIEYVHLMFDRHAIIFAEGIESESFHPGEMAYDALDPAGRSELFSLFPELAVSGPQGYGPSSRETLRAWELPPRFAHSA
;
A
#
# COMPACT_ATOMS: atom_id res chain seq x y z
N MET A 1 70.75 -6.95 -37.95
CA MET A 1 71.77 -7.24 -38.98
C MET A 1 71.06 -7.84 -40.17
N ALA A 2 71.23 -7.19 -41.33
CA ALA A 2 71.14 -7.76 -42.66
C ALA A 2 69.87 -8.52 -43.08
N ASN A 3 69.34 -8.08 -44.22
CA ASN A 3 68.62 -8.86 -45.23
C ASN A 3 67.10 -8.88 -45.09
N ILE A 4 66.48 -7.82 -45.63
CA ILE A 4 65.10 -7.85 -46.11
C ILE A 4 65.00 -8.93 -47.20
N PHE A 5 64.08 -9.86 -46.97
CA PHE A 5 63.67 -10.90 -47.88
C PHE A 5 62.90 -10.32 -49.08
N THR A 6 63.31 -10.80 -50.25
CA THR A 6 62.55 -11.20 -51.44
C THR A 6 61.02 -11.37 -51.33
N TYR A 7 60.33 -10.78 -52.32
CA TYR A 7 59.36 -11.38 -53.26
C TYR A 7 58.23 -12.29 -52.74
N SER A 8 56.99 -11.95 -53.14
CA SER A 8 56.05 -12.72 -54.01
C SER A 8 54.60 -12.45 -53.56
N VAL A 9 53.77 -11.75 -54.35
CA VAL A 9 52.93 -12.30 -55.45
C VAL A 9 51.99 -13.39 -54.97
N TYR A 10 50.67 -13.16 -55.06
CA TYR A 10 49.55 -14.07 -55.42
C TYR A 10 48.27 -13.22 -55.25
N THR A 11 47.28 -13.10 -56.13
CA THR A 11 46.97 -13.58 -57.49
C THR A 11 45.74 -12.78 -57.89
N ASP A 12 45.66 -12.26 -59.10
CA ASP A 12 44.46 -12.52 -59.90
C ASP A 12 44.79 -12.43 -61.39
N ASP A 13 44.92 -13.61 -62.00
CA ASP A 13 44.78 -13.84 -63.44
C ASP A 13 43.51 -14.68 -63.57
N ASP A 14 42.38 -14.07 -63.96
CA ASP A 14 41.54 -14.50 -65.08
C ASP A 14 40.15 -13.79 -65.10
N LEU A 15 39.98 -12.79 -65.98
CA LEU A 15 38.98 -12.75 -67.08
C LEU A 15 38.88 -11.37 -67.80
N ASN A 16 39.68 -11.20 -68.87
CA ASN A 16 39.35 -10.71 -70.24
C ASN A 16 38.09 -9.82 -70.49
N PHE A 17 38.05 -8.76 -71.32
CA PHE A 17 38.78 -8.32 -72.53
C PHE A 17 38.50 -6.80 -72.81
N GLY A 18 39.48 -6.05 -73.34
CA GLY A 18 39.23 -5.16 -74.50
C GLY A 18 39.66 -3.68 -74.45
N SER A 19 40.84 -3.39 -75.05
CA SER A 19 41.25 -2.16 -75.80
C SER A 19 41.22 -0.80 -75.08
N SER A 20 42.23 0.07 -75.10
CA SER A 20 43.44 0.18 -75.92
C SER A 20 44.30 1.35 -75.42
N GLY A 21 45.59 1.09 -75.14
CA GLY A 21 46.71 1.97 -75.52
C GLY A 21 47.18 3.03 -74.52
N GLY A 22 48.30 2.73 -73.83
CA GLY A 22 49.32 3.74 -73.51
C GLY A 22 50.04 3.60 -72.16
N ASP A 23 50.99 2.67 -72.03
CA ASP A 23 52.05 2.76 -71.01
C ASP A 23 53.15 3.72 -71.48
N PHE A 24 53.73 4.53 -70.57
CA PHE A 24 55.18 4.79 -70.56
C PHE A 24 55.70 5.13 -69.15
N PHE A 25 56.79 4.46 -68.79
CA PHE A 25 57.54 4.46 -67.52
C PHE A 25 58.28 5.77 -67.21
N PHE A 26 58.52 6.02 -65.91
CA PHE A 26 59.50 6.99 -65.39
C PHE A 26 60.95 6.47 -65.46
N GLU A 27 61.90 7.33 -65.85
CA GLU A 27 63.28 7.27 -65.34
C GLU A 27 63.94 8.67 -65.35
N VAL A 28 64.39 9.08 -64.16
CA VAL A 28 65.12 10.31 -63.79
C VAL A 28 66.60 10.13 -64.19
N PRO A 29 67.38 11.14 -64.65
CA PRO A 29 68.25 11.83 -63.68
C PRO A 29 68.80 13.24 -64.04
N THR A 30 69.28 13.90 -62.98
CA THR A 30 70.34 14.93 -62.90
C THR A 30 69.94 16.41 -62.92
N ASP A 31 69.81 16.96 -61.72
CA ASP A 31 69.87 18.38 -61.32
C ASP A 31 71.30 18.97 -61.45
N PRO A 32 71.60 20.29 -61.43
CA PRO A 32 70.91 21.56 -61.84
C PRO A 32 71.80 22.36 -62.87
N PRO A 33 71.63 23.67 -63.25
CA PRO A 33 70.55 24.67 -63.07
C PRO A 33 70.11 25.38 -64.40
N THR A 34 69.19 26.35 -64.29
CA THR A 34 68.81 27.46 -65.21
C THR A 34 67.45 27.36 -65.91
N LEU A 35 66.42 27.94 -65.27
CA LEU A 35 65.19 28.33 -65.96
C LEU A 35 65.41 29.71 -66.62
N GLN A 36 65.46 29.72 -67.96
CA GLN A 36 65.28 30.93 -68.77
C GLN A 36 63.78 31.11 -69.05
N LEU A 37 63.22 32.23 -68.62
CA LEU A 37 61.92 32.73 -69.08
C LEU A 37 62.03 33.21 -70.54
N HIS A 38 61.29 32.56 -71.42
CA HIS A 38 60.97 33.06 -72.75
C HIS A 38 59.45 33.20 -72.83
N ILE A 39 58.97 34.45 -72.90
CA ILE A 39 57.58 34.77 -73.20
C ILE A 39 57.48 35.03 -74.70
N SER A 40 56.55 34.34 -75.34
CA SER A 40 56.06 34.50 -76.71
C SER A 40 54.91 33.50 -76.80
N ASP A 41 53.74 33.77 -77.33
CA ASP A 41 52.98 34.95 -77.77
C ASP A 41 51.66 34.28 -78.26
N ASP A 42 50.54 35.00 -78.18
CA ASP A 42 49.34 34.73 -78.98
C ASP A 42 48.55 33.44 -78.70
N ASP A 43 47.77 33.44 -77.61
CA ASP A 43 46.33 33.64 -77.84
C ASP A 43 45.66 34.35 -76.66
N THR A 44 45.07 35.49 -77.00
CA THR A 44 44.45 36.47 -76.14
C THR A 44 42.95 36.23 -76.13
N SER A 45 42.41 35.56 -75.11
CA SER A 45 41.16 35.92 -74.39
C SER A 45 40.54 34.73 -73.64
N LEU A 46 40.35 34.88 -72.33
CA LEU A 46 39.19 34.30 -71.65
C LEU A 46 38.25 35.49 -71.38
N ARG A 47 37.11 35.53 -72.07
CA ARG A 47 36.03 36.46 -71.75
C ARG A 47 35.20 35.84 -70.63
N ALA A 48 35.13 36.51 -69.49
CA ALA A 48 33.96 36.38 -68.61
C ALA A 48 32.84 37.26 -69.20
N GLN A 49 31.68 36.67 -69.49
CA GLN A 49 30.42 37.43 -69.61
C GLN A 49 29.72 37.34 -68.26
N GLY A 50 29.71 38.45 -67.51
CA GLY A 50 28.71 38.72 -66.49
C GLY A 50 27.66 39.66 -67.07
N SER A 51 26.38 39.33 -66.91
CA SER A 51 25.29 40.29 -67.13
C SER A 51 25.14 41.16 -65.88
N GLY A 52 25.51 42.45 -65.96
CA GLY A 52 25.24 43.43 -64.90
C GLY A 52 26.41 44.40 -64.66
N THR A 53 26.13 45.70 -64.75
CA THR A 53 26.98 46.91 -64.67
C THR A 53 27.62 47.12 -63.28
N GLU A 54 28.90 47.48 -63.01
CA GLU A 54 29.79 48.56 -63.50
C GLU A 54 31.30 48.32 -63.09
N ASN A 55 32.25 48.90 -63.87
CA ASN A 55 33.67 49.26 -63.58
C ASN A 55 34.72 48.20 -63.16
N ALA A 56 35.57 47.79 -64.12
CA ALA A 56 36.83 47.06 -63.89
C ALA A 56 38.05 48.01 -63.72
N LEU A 57 38.98 47.71 -62.80
CA LEU A 57 40.31 48.34 -62.66
C LEU A 57 41.42 47.28 -62.86
N GLY A 58 42.40 47.54 -63.73
CA GLY A 58 43.55 46.67 -64.00
C GLY A 58 44.89 47.28 -63.58
N TYR A 59 45.85 46.45 -63.13
CA TYR A 59 47.20 46.84 -62.70
C TYR A 59 48.29 46.42 -63.72
N ILE A 60 49.37 47.20 -63.87
CA ILE A 60 50.54 46.91 -64.73
C ILE A 60 51.82 46.89 -63.87
N PHE A 61 52.70 45.89 -64.07
CA PHE A 61 53.97 45.71 -63.36
C PHE A 61 55.16 46.37 -64.09
N ASP A 62 55.98 47.17 -63.39
CA ASP A 62 57.26 47.72 -63.90
C ASP A 62 58.46 46.99 -63.25
N SER A 63 59.19 46.26 -64.10
CA SER A 63 60.34 45.43 -63.71
C SER A 63 61.64 46.20 -63.45
N THR A 64 61.71 47.51 -63.74
CA THR A 64 62.92 48.31 -63.52
C THR A 64 62.97 48.98 -62.15
N THR A 65 61.81 49.20 -61.53
CA THR A 65 61.68 49.80 -60.19
C THR A 65 61.13 48.84 -59.14
N ASN A 66 60.69 47.65 -59.57
CA ASN A 66 60.06 46.62 -58.74
C ASN A 66 58.79 47.13 -58.03
N THR A 67 57.91 47.81 -58.78
CA THR A 67 56.68 48.46 -58.28
C THR A 67 55.49 48.21 -59.22
N TYR A 68 54.29 48.01 -58.65
CA TYR A 68 53.01 48.01 -59.40
C TYR A 68 52.40 49.42 -59.38
N GLN A 69 51.87 49.90 -60.51
CA GLN A 69 51.16 51.19 -60.58
C GLN A 69 49.71 50.99 -61.01
N SER A 70 48.78 51.53 -60.21
CA SER A 70 47.38 51.73 -60.60
C SER A 70 47.17 53.16 -61.12
N SER A 71 46.05 53.40 -61.80
CA SER A 71 45.58 54.75 -62.15
C SER A 71 45.09 55.57 -60.94
N SER A 72 45.18 55.04 -59.71
CA SER A 72 44.78 55.68 -58.45
C SER A 72 45.85 55.51 -57.35
N SER A 73 46.84 56.41 -57.35
CA SER A 73 47.70 56.85 -56.23
C SER A 73 48.37 55.86 -55.23
N ASN A 74 48.22 54.55 -55.32
CA ASN A 74 48.81 53.61 -54.36
C ASN A 74 50.15 53.03 -54.85
N SER A 75 51.15 52.92 -53.96
CA SER A 75 52.50 52.37 -54.25
C SER A 75 52.85 51.21 -53.30
N ALA A 76 53.25 50.06 -53.86
CA ALA A 76 53.67 48.86 -53.11
C ALA A 76 55.15 48.51 -53.41
N ARG A 77 55.92 48.07 -52.40
CA ARG A 77 57.36 47.72 -52.48
C ARG A 77 57.67 46.43 -51.71
N LEU A 78 58.40 45.48 -52.32
CA LEU A 78 58.86 44.25 -51.66
C LEU A 78 60.10 44.48 -50.76
N LEU A 79 60.09 43.98 -49.52
CA LEU A 79 61.10 44.19 -48.50
C LEU A 79 62.03 42.99 -48.25
N ALA A 80 61.51 41.75 -48.14
CA ALA A 80 62.31 40.54 -47.89
C ALA A 80 61.58 39.27 -48.34
N VAL A 81 62.32 38.16 -48.55
CA VAL A 81 61.78 36.83 -48.86
C VAL A 81 62.57 35.76 -48.10
N ASP A 82 61.89 34.94 -47.30
CA ASP A 82 62.46 33.78 -46.58
C ASP A 82 61.72 32.49 -46.97
N VAL A 83 62.43 31.35 -47.05
CA VAL A 83 61.87 30.06 -47.49
C VAL A 83 62.16 28.99 -46.45
N TRP A 84 61.14 28.23 -46.04
CA TRP A 84 61.23 27.12 -45.10
C TRP A 84 60.71 25.82 -45.71
N GLU A 85 61.38 24.70 -45.43
CA GLU A 85 60.99 23.36 -45.88
C GLU A 85 60.19 22.67 -44.78
N VAL A 86 59.04 22.09 -45.14
CA VAL A 86 58.20 21.29 -44.24
C VAL A 86 58.13 19.85 -44.75
N SER A 87 58.00 18.90 -43.82
CA SER A 87 58.09 17.45 -44.08
C SER A 87 57.23 17.03 -45.28
N GLY A 88 57.85 16.40 -46.27
CA GLY A 88 57.21 15.97 -47.52
C GLY A 88 57.72 16.68 -48.78
N GLY A 89 58.56 17.71 -48.64
CA GLY A 89 59.17 18.43 -49.77
C GLY A 89 58.41 19.69 -50.22
N ASN A 90 57.44 20.15 -49.42
CA ASN A 90 56.75 21.42 -49.64
C ASN A 90 57.53 22.58 -49.00
N PHE A 91 57.56 23.73 -49.69
CA PHE A 91 58.29 24.91 -49.26
C PHE A 91 57.32 26.06 -49.01
N ILE A 92 57.36 26.62 -47.81
CA ILE A 92 56.64 27.84 -47.48
C ILE A 92 57.55 29.03 -47.77
N THR A 93 57.10 29.95 -48.62
CA THR A 93 57.83 31.19 -48.92
C THR A 93 57.12 32.39 -48.29
N ILE A 94 57.83 33.10 -47.43
CA ILE A 94 57.34 34.27 -46.71
C ILE A 94 57.90 35.53 -47.37
N TYR A 95 57.02 36.38 -47.91
CA TYR A 95 57.35 37.69 -48.47
C TYR A 95 56.96 38.79 -47.49
N SER A 96 57.89 39.68 -47.13
CA SER A 96 57.53 40.93 -46.47
C SER A 96 57.42 42.03 -47.52
N ILE A 97 56.25 42.68 -47.65
CA ILE A 97 56.03 43.82 -48.56
C ILE A 97 55.58 45.05 -47.76
N GLU A 98 55.86 46.24 -48.26
CA GLU A 98 55.43 47.53 -47.71
C GLU A 98 54.47 48.20 -48.69
N ILE A 99 53.24 48.47 -48.26
CA ILE A 99 52.27 49.24 -49.06
C ILE A 99 51.93 50.51 -48.28
N ASN A 100 52.17 51.67 -48.90
CA ASN A 100 51.91 52.98 -48.30
C ASN A 100 52.51 53.19 -46.88
N GLY A 101 53.65 52.54 -46.56
CA GLY A 101 54.34 52.69 -45.27
C GLY A 101 53.99 51.64 -44.20
N ILE A 102 53.13 50.67 -44.53
CA ILE A 102 52.71 49.57 -43.65
C ILE A 102 53.30 48.27 -44.18
N ASN A 103 53.91 47.48 -43.29
CA ASN A 103 54.55 46.20 -43.63
C ASN A 103 53.52 45.06 -43.52
N TYR A 104 53.41 44.28 -44.58
CA TYR A 104 52.61 43.08 -44.70
C TYR A 104 53.53 41.88 -44.85
N THR A 105 53.15 40.76 -44.26
CA THR A 105 53.84 39.48 -44.43
C THR A 105 52.89 38.55 -45.17
N ILE A 106 53.30 38.05 -46.33
CA ILE A 106 52.54 37.15 -47.19
C ILE A 106 53.22 35.79 -47.12
N ILE A 107 52.48 34.77 -46.70
CA ILE A 107 52.93 33.40 -46.67
C ILE A 107 52.32 32.70 -47.88
N ALA A 108 53.15 32.14 -48.75
CA ALA A 108 52.71 31.41 -49.93
C ALA A 108 53.13 29.94 -49.79
N ASP A 109 52.14 29.05 -49.79
CA ASP A 109 52.32 27.62 -50.04
C ASP A 109 52.40 27.39 -51.56
N SER A 110 53.03 26.28 -51.96
CA SER A 110 53.19 25.86 -53.35
C SER A 110 51.88 25.62 -54.11
N ASP A 111 50.75 25.50 -53.42
CA ASP A 111 49.43 25.32 -54.03
C ASP A 111 48.43 26.41 -53.58
N GLN A 112 48.29 27.42 -54.46
CA GLN A 112 47.14 28.33 -54.65
C GLN A 112 46.66 29.31 -53.53
N GLN A 113 46.75 30.59 -53.90
CA GLN A 113 45.91 31.78 -53.58
C GLN A 113 46.02 32.45 -52.20
N ALA A 114 46.27 33.77 -52.26
CA ALA A 114 46.50 34.65 -51.13
C ALA A 114 45.32 35.62 -50.93
N TYR A 115 44.80 35.72 -49.70
CA TYR A 115 44.01 36.85 -49.21
C TYR A 115 44.77 37.51 -48.04
N ALA A 116 44.96 38.84 -48.13
CA ALA A 116 45.59 39.67 -47.10
C ALA A 116 44.49 40.28 -46.22
N GLY A 117 44.59 40.07 -44.90
CA GLY A 117 43.49 40.30 -43.95
C GLY A 117 43.31 41.73 -43.43
N ASP A 118 42.54 41.84 -42.34
CA ASP A 118 42.77 42.83 -41.31
C ASP A 118 42.26 42.37 -39.93
N THR A 119 42.73 43.05 -38.89
CA THR A 119 43.12 42.51 -37.57
C THR A 119 42.17 42.93 -36.44
N ALA A 120 41.94 42.07 -35.45
CA ALA A 120 41.13 42.33 -34.25
C ALA A 120 41.60 43.53 -33.40
N THR A 121 40.65 44.24 -32.77
CA THR A 121 40.88 45.16 -31.65
C THR A 121 39.78 44.96 -30.60
N TYR A 122 40.15 44.51 -29.39
CA TYR A 122 39.25 44.50 -28.23
C TYR A 122 38.96 45.92 -27.75
N SER A 123 37.68 46.25 -27.57
CA SER A 123 37.22 47.37 -26.74
C SER A 123 35.85 47.03 -26.15
N SER A 124 35.76 47.16 -24.83
CA SER A 124 34.56 47.03 -23.99
C SER A 124 33.37 47.90 -24.45
N ASP A 125 32.18 47.35 -24.18
CA ASP A 125 30.81 47.92 -24.22
C ASP A 125 30.02 47.83 -25.55
N ALA A 126 28.91 47.08 -25.44
CA ALA A 126 27.70 46.98 -26.27
C ALA A 126 27.63 45.84 -27.32
N THR A 127 26.62 44.99 -27.14
CA THR A 127 26.03 44.02 -28.09
C THR A 127 25.73 44.69 -29.44
N PRO A 128 25.97 44.02 -30.59
CA PRO A 128 24.96 43.11 -31.15
C PRO A 128 25.50 41.86 -31.89
N SER A 129 24.57 40.94 -32.11
CA SER A 129 24.60 39.65 -32.80
C SER A 129 24.97 39.67 -34.29
N SER A 130 25.49 38.53 -34.76
CA SER A 130 25.78 38.07 -36.14
C SER A 130 27.02 38.62 -36.87
N ILE A 131 28.05 37.78 -37.09
CA ILE A 131 29.02 37.88 -38.23
C ILE A 131 29.50 36.47 -38.67
N ASP A 132 29.32 36.20 -39.97
CA ASP A 132 29.62 35.01 -40.80
C ASP A 132 31.09 34.97 -41.33
N TYR A 133 31.77 33.80 -41.34
CA TYR A 133 33.05 33.56 -42.05
C TYR A 133 33.31 32.09 -42.47
N ASP A 134 33.52 31.87 -43.78
CA ASP A 134 33.82 30.59 -44.47
C ASP A 134 35.31 30.46 -44.93
N THR A 135 35.82 29.20 -44.94
CA THR A 135 36.87 28.54 -45.77
C THR A 135 38.20 28.01 -45.17
N MET A 136 38.17 26.78 -44.60
CA MET A 136 38.99 25.51 -44.80
C MET A 136 40.56 25.51 -44.67
N PRO A 137 41.32 24.36 -44.47
CA PRO A 137 40.97 22.91 -44.52
C PRO A 137 41.55 21.92 -43.44
N SER A 138 40.79 20.86 -43.14
CA SER A 138 41.12 19.46 -42.81
C SER A 138 42.49 19.05 -42.25
N SER A 139 42.52 18.81 -40.94
CA SER A 139 42.89 17.51 -40.34
C SER A 139 42.81 17.62 -38.82
N ASN A 140 41.91 16.85 -38.19
CA ASN A 140 41.62 16.86 -36.75
C ASN A 140 40.97 18.19 -36.32
N GLU A 141 39.70 18.36 -36.70
CA GLU A 141 38.99 19.63 -36.56
C GLU A 141 38.46 19.81 -35.14
N THR A 142 38.92 20.88 -34.48
CA THR A 142 38.30 21.55 -33.34
C THR A 142 37.58 22.74 -33.99
N LEU A 143 36.27 22.66 -34.22
CA LEU A 143 35.50 23.72 -34.88
C LEU A 143 34.85 24.63 -33.83
N PRO A 144 35.16 25.93 -33.79
CA PRO A 144 34.30 26.92 -33.17
C PRO A 144 33.24 27.34 -34.20
N GLY A 145 31.98 26.97 -33.94
CA GLY A 145 30.77 27.42 -34.65
C GLY A 145 30.71 27.15 -36.15
N ALA A 146 29.98 26.11 -36.58
CA ALA A 146 29.77 25.80 -38.00
C ALA A 146 28.28 25.60 -38.35
N THR A 147 27.66 26.58 -39.04
CA THR A 147 26.48 26.34 -39.87
C THR A 147 26.85 26.35 -41.36
N GLY A 148 26.94 25.15 -41.97
CA GLY A 148 26.65 24.94 -43.39
C GLY A 148 27.82 24.85 -44.39
N GLY A 149 28.24 23.62 -44.71
CA GLY A 149 29.01 23.25 -45.93
C GLY A 149 29.23 21.73 -45.99
N PRO A 150 29.15 21.07 -47.18
CA PRO A 150 28.80 19.65 -47.29
C PRO A 150 29.95 18.74 -46.87
N ASN A 151 29.90 18.18 -45.66
CA ASN A 151 30.71 17.03 -45.29
C ASN A 151 29.77 15.93 -44.80
N LEU A 152 29.66 14.89 -45.62
CA LEU A 152 28.67 13.82 -45.49
C LEU A 152 29.26 12.65 -44.68
N GLY A 153 29.26 12.70 -43.35
CA GLY A 153 29.44 11.49 -42.52
C GLY A 153 30.80 11.27 -41.84
N ASN A 154 31.43 12.26 -41.19
CA ASN A 154 32.63 12.00 -40.36
C ASN A 154 32.37 12.43 -38.92
N ASP A 155 33.02 11.74 -37.99
CA ASP A 155 33.11 12.07 -36.56
C ASP A 155 33.81 13.42 -36.34
N ASP A 156 33.05 14.42 -35.88
CA ASP A 156 33.46 15.81 -35.65
C ASP A 156 33.58 16.14 -34.14
N HIS A 157 34.39 17.15 -33.79
CA HIS A 157 34.49 17.69 -32.42
C HIS A 157 34.28 19.21 -32.44
N ILE A 158 33.16 19.65 -31.87
CA ILE A 158 32.62 21.01 -31.97
C ILE A 158 32.56 21.64 -30.58
N PHE A 159 33.00 22.89 -30.45
CA PHE A 159 32.94 23.66 -29.20
C PHE A 159 32.25 25.02 -29.46
N GLY A 160 31.26 25.38 -28.66
CA GLY A 160 30.60 26.70 -28.65
C GLY A 160 31.48 27.75 -27.98
N GLY A 161 31.75 27.56 -26.69
CA GLY A 161 32.49 28.49 -25.86
C GLY A 161 31.56 29.37 -25.03
N ASP A 162 32.01 30.57 -24.63
CA ASP A 162 31.13 31.49 -23.91
C ASP A 162 30.12 32.18 -24.89
N GLY A 163 28.83 32.11 -24.58
CA GLY A 163 27.67 32.80 -25.17
C GLY A 163 26.77 31.88 -26.00
N ASP A 164 25.51 32.28 -26.19
CA ASP A 164 24.46 31.50 -26.89
C ASP A 164 24.87 31.06 -28.32
N ASP A 165 25.12 29.76 -28.49
CA ASP A 165 25.63 29.14 -29.71
C ASP A 165 24.61 28.22 -30.42
N SER A 166 24.84 27.94 -31.69
CA SER A 166 24.05 26.97 -32.47
C SER A 166 24.98 26.05 -33.23
N LEU A 167 25.01 24.78 -32.81
CA LEU A 167 25.99 23.77 -33.19
C LEU A 167 25.28 22.56 -33.84
N ARG A 168 25.85 22.00 -34.90
CA ARG A 168 25.30 20.82 -35.59
C ARG A 168 26.39 19.85 -36.07
N GLY A 169 26.33 18.59 -35.63
CA GLY A 169 27.24 17.49 -36.01
C GLY A 169 26.98 16.93 -37.41
N GLN A 170 25.69 16.83 -37.78
CA GLN A 170 25.19 16.31 -39.06
C GLN A 170 25.21 14.79 -39.17
N ALA A 171 26.34 14.17 -39.48
CA ALA A 171 26.41 12.73 -39.63
C ALA A 171 27.82 12.27 -39.31
N GLY A 172 27.96 11.22 -38.53
CA GLY A 172 29.22 10.89 -37.86
C GLY A 172 28.94 10.51 -36.41
N ALA A 173 29.95 10.04 -35.70
CA ALA A 173 29.89 9.99 -34.23
C ALA A 173 30.55 11.27 -33.71
N ASP A 174 29.74 12.27 -33.43
CA ASP A 174 30.15 13.64 -33.17
C ASP A 174 30.28 13.91 -31.67
N THR A 175 31.10 14.87 -31.29
CA THR A 175 31.17 15.40 -29.92
C THR A 175 30.93 16.90 -29.99
N ILE A 176 29.93 17.40 -29.28
CA ILE A 176 29.49 18.79 -29.30
C ILE A 176 29.45 19.30 -27.86
N GLU A 177 30.18 20.38 -27.57
CA GLU A 177 30.25 21.01 -26.24
C GLU A 177 29.81 22.47 -26.37
N GLY A 178 28.72 22.88 -25.70
CA GLY A 178 28.21 24.27 -25.67
C GLY A 178 29.09 25.18 -24.83
N GLU A 179 29.41 24.74 -23.61
CA GLU A 179 30.15 25.43 -22.54
C GLU A 179 29.29 26.38 -21.68
N ALA A 180 29.07 27.64 -22.04
CA ALA A 180 28.29 28.54 -21.20
C ALA A 180 27.47 29.50 -22.04
N GLY A 181 26.18 29.68 -21.75
CA GLY A 181 25.25 30.45 -22.58
C GLY A 181 24.06 29.58 -22.97
N ASP A 182 23.01 30.18 -23.52
CA ASP A 182 21.82 29.41 -23.92
C ASP A 182 22.07 28.76 -25.31
N ASP A 183 22.55 27.52 -25.35
CA ASP A 183 23.05 26.86 -26.56
C ASP A 183 22.00 25.97 -27.26
N SER A 184 22.16 25.77 -28.57
CA SER A 184 21.35 24.84 -29.36
C SER A 184 22.24 23.83 -30.09
N LEU A 185 22.22 22.57 -29.65
CA LEU A 185 23.06 21.47 -30.11
C LEU A 185 22.22 20.42 -30.86
N ASP A 186 22.72 19.96 -32.01
CA ASP A 186 22.06 18.99 -32.89
C ASP A 186 23.09 17.96 -33.38
N GLY A 187 23.07 16.74 -32.84
CA GLY A 187 24.01 15.66 -33.16
C GLY A 187 23.87 15.24 -34.62
N GLY A 188 22.67 14.78 -34.98
CA GLY A 188 22.35 14.36 -36.33
C GLY A 188 22.39 12.84 -36.45
N ALA A 189 22.99 12.32 -37.50
CA ALA A 189 22.98 10.88 -37.74
C ALA A 189 24.29 10.22 -37.28
N GLY A 190 24.23 9.42 -36.23
CA GLY A 190 25.29 8.58 -35.71
C GLY A 190 25.24 8.57 -34.20
N ASN A 191 26.34 8.18 -33.55
CA ASN A 191 26.35 8.01 -32.10
C ASN A 191 27.11 9.19 -31.50
N ASP A 192 26.36 10.19 -31.08
CA ASP A 192 26.84 11.51 -30.75
C ASP A 192 26.96 11.73 -29.24
N SER A 193 27.81 12.67 -28.84
CA SER A 193 27.97 13.10 -27.46
C SER A 193 27.78 14.61 -27.39
N LEU A 194 26.68 15.05 -26.79
CA LEU A 194 26.29 16.45 -26.65
C LEU A 194 26.38 16.85 -25.19
N ILE A 195 27.05 17.97 -24.90
CA ILE A 195 27.17 18.55 -23.56
C ILE A 195 26.76 20.02 -23.68
N GLY A 196 25.66 20.43 -23.04
CA GLY A 196 25.17 21.81 -23.01
C GLY A 196 26.15 22.69 -22.25
N GLY A 197 26.23 22.51 -20.94
CA GLY A 197 27.21 23.14 -20.09
C GLY A 197 26.57 23.97 -18.99
N ALA A 198 26.40 25.27 -19.20
CA ALA A 198 25.84 26.17 -18.20
C ALA A 198 24.89 27.17 -18.86
N ASP A 199 23.86 27.59 -18.12
CA ASP A 199 22.70 28.31 -18.65
C ASP A 199 21.77 27.37 -19.47
N ASN A 200 20.73 27.87 -20.14
CA ASN A 200 19.61 27.03 -20.57
C ASN A 200 19.79 26.52 -22.02
N ASP A 201 20.04 25.22 -22.16
CA ASP A 201 20.45 24.59 -23.40
C ASP A 201 19.35 23.77 -24.09
N SER A 202 19.48 23.56 -25.40
CA SER A 202 18.60 22.69 -26.19
C SER A 202 19.42 21.69 -27.01
N LEU A 203 19.36 20.41 -26.62
CA LEU A 203 20.14 19.32 -27.20
C LEU A 203 19.22 18.35 -27.96
N ARG A 204 19.62 17.96 -29.17
CA ARG A 204 18.96 16.89 -29.94
C ARG A 204 19.97 15.85 -30.43
N GLY A 205 19.84 14.58 -30.03
CA GLY A 205 20.67 13.47 -30.51
C GLY A 205 20.38 13.17 -31.98
N GLN A 206 19.08 13.06 -32.31
CA GLN A 206 18.51 12.68 -33.60
C GLN A 206 18.57 11.17 -33.87
N ALA A 207 19.58 10.64 -34.54
CA ALA A 207 19.53 9.24 -34.97
C ALA A 207 20.81 8.49 -34.66
N GLY A 208 20.74 7.59 -33.68
CA GLY A 208 21.79 6.65 -33.34
C GLY A 208 21.72 6.30 -31.86
N ASN A 209 22.86 6.12 -31.21
CA ASN A 209 22.87 5.90 -29.77
C ASN A 209 23.69 7.01 -29.17
N ASP A 210 23.00 7.99 -28.66
CA ASP A 210 23.50 9.30 -28.30
C ASP A 210 23.68 9.41 -26.79
N THR A 211 24.52 10.35 -26.38
CA THR A 211 24.72 10.70 -24.98
C THR A 211 24.58 12.21 -24.84
N LEU A 212 23.54 12.65 -24.16
CA LEU A 212 23.20 14.06 -23.94
C LEU A 212 23.37 14.39 -22.45
N ASP A 213 24.04 15.51 -22.16
CA ASP A 213 24.27 16.05 -20.81
C ASP A 213 23.91 17.54 -20.83
N GLY A 214 22.82 17.95 -20.19
CA GLY A 214 22.36 19.34 -20.15
C GLY A 214 23.33 20.23 -19.39
N GLY A 215 23.61 19.88 -18.13
CA GLY A 215 24.62 20.53 -17.30
C GLY A 215 23.96 21.38 -16.21
N ASP A 216 24.37 22.65 -16.07
CA ASP A 216 23.75 23.59 -15.13
C ASP A 216 22.75 24.48 -15.88
N GLY A 217 21.44 24.33 -15.75
CA GLY A 217 20.48 25.11 -16.56
C GLY A 217 19.07 24.58 -16.43
N ASP A 218 18.09 25.31 -16.98
CA ASP A 218 16.80 24.68 -17.31
C ASP A 218 16.88 24.22 -18.78
N ASP A 219 17.22 22.95 -19.00
CA ASP A 219 17.63 22.40 -20.29
C ASP A 219 16.50 21.63 -21.00
N SER A 220 16.64 21.45 -22.31
CA SER A 220 15.72 20.65 -23.14
C SER A 220 16.48 19.63 -23.98
N LEU A 221 16.30 18.34 -23.66
CA LEU A 221 16.99 17.22 -24.28
C LEU A 221 16.00 16.31 -25.03
N ASP A 222 16.40 15.87 -26.22
CA ASP A 222 15.64 14.98 -27.11
C ASP A 222 16.62 13.96 -27.70
N GLY A 223 16.53 12.70 -27.26
CA GLY A 223 17.41 11.60 -27.71
C GLY A 223 17.20 11.33 -29.20
N GLY A 224 15.96 10.97 -29.55
CA GLY A 224 15.52 10.83 -30.92
C GLY A 224 15.24 9.38 -31.25
N THR A 225 16.09 8.74 -32.06
CA THR A 225 15.90 7.33 -32.43
C THR A 225 17.14 6.55 -32.06
N GLY A 226 16.93 5.41 -31.40
CA GLY A 226 17.96 4.50 -30.94
C GLY A 226 18.26 4.68 -29.45
N ASN A 227 18.94 3.70 -28.86
CA ASN A 227 19.11 3.67 -27.40
C ASN A 227 20.05 4.77 -26.90
N ASP A 228 19.47 5.77 -26.28
CA ASP A 228 20.09 7.01 -25.87
C ASP A 228 20.31 7.07 -24.36
N SER A 229 21.20 7.96 -23.94
CA SER A 229 21.47 8.27 -22.53
C SER A 229 21.37 9.77 -22.33
N LEU A 230 20.38 10.21 -21.57
CA LEU A 230 20.12 11.63 -21.31
C LEU A 230 20.32 11.92 -19.82
N LEU A 231 21.01 13.01 -19.52
CA LEU A 231 21.19 13.56 -18.18
C LEU A 231 20.84 15.06 -18.21
N GLY A 232 19.84 15.49 -17.44
CA GLY A 232 19.45 16.91 -17.35
C GLY A 232 20.51 17.71 -16.60
N GLY A 233 20.76 17.33 -15.35
CA GLY A 233 21.85 17.89 -14.56
C GLY A 233 21.33 18.70 -13.38
N ILE A 234 21.59 20.00 -13.34
CA ILE A 234 21.12 20.90 -12.27
C ILE A 234 20.21 21.96 -12.88
N GLY A 235 18.98 22.02 -12.41
CA GLY A 235 17.96 22.99 -12.82
C GLY A 235 16.72 22.24 -13.30
N ASN A 236 15.72 22.95 -13.81
CA ASN A 236 14.43 22.33 -14.13
C ASN A 236 14.41 21.91 -15.60
N ASP A 237 14.65 20.64 -15.85
CA ASP A 237 14.94 20.12 -17.18
C ASP A 237 13.71 19.48 -17.85
N SER A 238 13.73 19.42 -19.19
CA SER A 238 12.75 18.70 -20.00
C SER A 238 13.46 17.68 -20.89
N LEU A 239 13.26 16.40 -20.62
CA LEU A 239 13.95 15.30 -21.28
C LEU A 239 12.95 14.39 -22.01
N LEU A 240 13.32 13.95 -23.21
CA LEU A 240 12.58 13.00 -24.03
C LEU A 240 13.56 11.94 -24.56
N GLY A 241 13.43 10.69 -24.14
CA GLY A 241 14.20 9.57 -24.71
C GLY A 241 13.83 9.34 -26.17
N ALA A 242 12.52 9.18 -26.43
CA ALA A 242 11.88 8.97 -27.73
C ALA A 242 11.79 7.51 -28.19
N GLU A 243 12.34 7.09 -29.34
CA GLU A 243 12.15 5.71 -29.83
C GLU A 243 13.30 4.80 -29.38
N ASP A 244 12.98 3.55 -29.02
CA ASP A 244 13.92 2.51 -28.52
C ASP A 244 14.29 2.68 -27.04
N ASN A 245 14.88 1.64 -26.43
CA ASN A 245 15.14 1.66 -24.99
C ASN A 245 16.17 2.72 -24.56
N ASP A 246 15.74 3.66 -23.75
CA ASP A 246 16.53 4.80 -23.30
C ASP A 246 16.86 4.75 -21.81
N THR A 247 17.85 5.55 -21.42
CA THR A 247 18.17 5.83 -20.02
C THR A 247 18.13 7.33 -19.81
N VAL A 248 17.18 7.79 -19.02
CA VAL A 248 16.88 9.21 -18.84
C VAL A 248 16.93 9.56 -17.36
N GLU A 249 17.78 10.53 -16.98
CA GLU A 249 17.97 11.00 -15.61
C GLU A 249 17.78 12.53 -15.58
N GLY A 250 16.77 13.02 -14.84
CA GLY A 250 16.48 14.46 -14.69
C GLY A 250 17.63 15.17 -13.96
N GLY A 251 17.90 14.76 -12.72
CA GLY A 251 19.00 15.29 -11.92
C GLY A 251 18.51 16.07 -10.71
N ASP A 252 19.17 17.19 -10.38
CA ASP A 252 18.73 18.09 -9.31
C ASP A 252 17.78 19.15 -9.91
N GLY A 253 16.48 19.13 -9.60
CA GLY A 253 15.52 20.04 -10.23
C GLY A 253 14.08 19.62 -10.06
N ASP A 254 13.14 20.46 -10.51
CA ASP A 254 11.78 19.98 -10.78
C ASP A 254 11.70 19.67 -12.28
N ASP A 255 11.88 18.41 -12.65
CA ASP A 255 12.10 17.96 -14.03
C ASP A 255 10.84 17.39 -14.68
N ILE A 256 10.82 17.37 -16.01
CA ILE A 256 9.81 16.68 -16.82
C ILE A 256 10.51 15.66 -17.71
N VAL A 257 10.24 14.38 -17.46
CA VAL A 257 10.96 13.27 -18.08
C VAL A 257 9.99 12.34 -18.79
N TYR A 258 10.23 12.11 -20.08
CA TYR A 258 9.54 11.11 -20.89
C TYR A 258 10.54 10.02 -21.25
N GLY A 259 10.25 8.76 -20.86
CA GLY A 259 11.01 7.61 -21.32
C GLY A 259 10.85 7.48 -22.82
N ASP A 260 9.63 7.16 -23.22
CA ASP A 260 9.37 6.85 -24.61
C ASP A 260 8.65 7.99 -25.32
N GLY A 261 8.66 7.91 -26.64
CA GLY A 261 7.93 8.77 -27.53
C GLY A 261 6.44 8.42 -27.55
N SER A 262 5.72 8.51 -26.43
CA SER A 262 4.25 8.52 -26.47
C SER A 262 3.70 9.79 -25.83
N ASP A 263 3.12 10.62 -26.70
CA ASP A 263 2.34 11.80 -26.35
C ASP A 263 2.98 12.74 -25.30
N VAL A 264 4.28 13.08 -25.45
CA VAL A 264 4.56 14.52 -25.58
C VAL A 264 3.57 14.93 -26.63
N ARG A 265 2.47 15.60 -26.25
CA ARG A 265 1.47 16.09 -27.19
C ARG A 265 2.22 16.65 -28.36
N ASP A 266 2.35 15.85 -29.43
CA ASP A 266 3.30 16.18 -30.47
C ASP A 266 2.67 17.47 -31.00
N PRO A 267 3.35 18.62 -30.86
CA PRO A 267 2.74 19.87 -31.26
C PRO A 267 2.43 19.93 -32.74
N THR A 268 2.93 18.94 -33.47
CA THR A 268 2.72 18.70 -34.89
C THR A 268 1.63 17.65 -35.18
N GLN A 269 1.10 16.90 -34.19
CA GLN A 269 0.03 15.89 -34.40
C GLN A 269 -1.29 16.16 -33.68
N ASP A 270 -1.32 16.89 -32.56
CA ASP A 270 -2.60 17.21 -31.87
C ASP A 270 -3.29 18.45 -32.48
N THR A 271 -3.58 18.35 -33.78
CA THR A 271 -4.21 19.42 -34.56
C THR A 271 -5.72 19.45 -34.32
N ALA A 272 -6.16 20.09 -33.24
CA ALA A 272 -7.58 20.33 -33.04
C ALA A 272 -8.07 21.43 -34.01
N ALA A 273 -8.87 21.05 -35.01
CA ALA A 273 -9.42 22.01 -35.97
C ALA A 273 -10.49 22.90 -35.31
N PHE A 274 -10.19 24.20 -35.22
CA PHE A 274 -11.04 25.19 -34.55
C PHE A 274 -12.27 25.63 -35.36
N ASN A 275 -13.46 25.12 -35.08
CA ASN A 275 -14.70 25.48 -35.76
C ASN A 275 -15.47 26.60 -35.03
N PHE A 276 -15.10 27.85 -35.31
CA PHE A 276 -15.92 29.01 -34.97
C PHE A 276 -17.07 29.13 -35.99
N ASN A 277 -18.33 29.05 -35.56
CA ASN A 277 -19.51 29.28 -36.41
C ASN A 277 -20.73 29.75 -35.59
N ARG A 278 -21.81 30.20 -36.25
CA ARG A 278 -23.05 30.69 -35.59
C ARG A 278 -23.67 29.72 -34.59
N ALA A 279 -23.58 28.42 -34.87
CA ALA A 279 -24.17 27.38 -34.03
C ALA A 279 -23.36 27.14 -32.75
N ASN A 280 -22.09 27.59 -32.76
CA ASN A 280 -21.08 27.40 -31.74
C ASN A 280 -20.89 28.70 -30.93
N ILE A 281 -21.93 29.53 -30.77
CA ILE A 281 -21.89 30.77 -29.97
C ILE A 281 -22.80 30.61 -28.76
N ASP A 282 -22.25 30.72 -27.56
CA ASP A 282 -23.02 30.79 -26.32
C ASP A 282 -23.27 32.25 -25.91
N ALA A 283 -24.55 32.62 -25.86
CA ALA A 283 -25.02 33.93 -25.45
C ALA A 283 -25.02 34.13 -23.92
N SER A 284 -24.28 33.32 -23.16
CA SER A 284 -24.18 33.42 -21.70
C SER A 284 -23.19 34.49 -21.19
N GLY A 285 -22.31 35.00 -22.06
CA GLY A 285 -21.47 36.18 -21.81
C GLY A 285 -22.28 37.49 -21.83
N THR A 286 -21.77 38.57 -21.23
CA THR A 286 -22.46 39.87 -21.12
C THR A 286 -22.59 40.66 -22.44
N SER A 287 -22.83 40.00 -23.57
CA SER A 287 -23.26 40.63 -24.82
C SER A 287 -24.79 40.53 -24.93
N ASP A 288 -25.50 41.66 -24.76
CA ASP A 288 -26.94 41.77 -25.03
C ASP A 288 -27.18 41.42 -26.50
N GLY A 289 -27.74 40.23 -26.78
CA GLY A 289 -27.85 39.59 -28.10
C GLY A 289 -28.58 40.39 -29.19
N GLY A 290 -28.00 41.51 -29.61
CA GLY A 290 -28.43 42.37 -30.70
C GLY A 290 -27.61 43.66 -30.78
N ALA A 291 -26.73 43.76 -31.79
CA ALA A 291 -26.15 44.99 -32.34
C ALA A 291 -25.82 46.10 -31.31
N SER A 292 -25.10 45.75 -30.23
CA SER A 292 -24.76 46.70 -29.16
C SER A 292 -23.30 46.62 -28.73
N ASN A 293 -22.51 47.53 -29.29
CA ASN A 293 -21.19 48.03 -28.88
C ASN A 293 -20.62 47.46 -27.58
N GLU A 294 -19.70 46.51 -27.71
CA GLU A 294 -18.99 45.92 -26.60
C GLU A 294 -17.88 46.85 -26.08
N THR A 295 -17.66 46.79 -24.77
CA THR A 295 -16.69 47.60 -24.02
C THR A 295 -15.58 46.74 -23.41
N VAL A 296 -14.50 47.39 -22.96
CA VAL A 296 -13.38 46.69 -22.31
C VAL A 296 -13.86 45.87 -21.11
N GLY A 297 -13.49 44.59 -21.09
CA GLY A 297 -13.86 43.60 -20.08
C GLY A 297 -15.11 42.78 -20.41
N GLU A 298 -15.84 43.09 -21.49
CA GLU A 298 -16.91 42.21 -21.99
C GLU A 298 -16.32 41.06 -22.81
N SER A 299 -17.01 39.92 -22.76
CA SER A 299 -16.59 38.69 -23.40
C SER A 299 -17.74 37.93 -24.04
N ILE A 300 -17.42 37.13 -25.06
CA ILE A 300 -18.31 36.13 -25.64
C ILE A 300 -17.64 34.74 -25.57
N ILE A 301 -18.46 33.69 -25.45
CA ILE A 301 -18.00 32.31 -25.48
C ILE A 301 -18.47 31.68 -26.78
N TYR A 302 -17.52 31.07 -27.49
CA TYR A 302 -17.80 30.16 -28.57
C TYR A 302 -17.71 28.73 -28.03
N GLU A 303 -18.82 27.99 -28.09
CA GLU A 303 -18.94 26.63 -27.58
C GLU A 303 -18.53 25.58 -28.62
N ASN A 304 -17.89 24.50 -28.19
CA ASN A 304 -17.48 23.38 -29.05
C ASN A 304 -16.60 23.84 -30.23
N VAL A 305 -15.64 24.71 -29.94
CA VAL A 305 -14.74 25.25 -30.97
C VAL A 305 -13.71 24.23 -31.39
N ALA A 306 -13.35 23.29 -30.54
CA ALA A 306 -12.42 22.22 -30.88
C ALA A 306 -12.82 20.93 -30.16
N THR A 307 -12.30 19.81 -30.66
CA THR A 307 -12.33 18.52 -29.97
C THR A 307 -10.96 17.91 -30.17
N THR A 308 -10.28 17.63 -29.07
CA THR A 308 -8.98 16.96 -29.02
C THR A 308 -9.12 15.49 -29.45
N ALA A 309 -8.00 14.83 -29.75
CA ALA A 309 -8.01 13.44 -30.23
C ALA A 309 -8.65 12.45 -29.24
N ASP A 310 -8.51 12.72 -27.93
CA ASP A 310 -9.10 12.00 -26.79
C ASP A 310 -10.61 12.28 -26.56
N GLY A 311 -11.21 13.21 -27.33
CA GLY A 311 -12.64 13.52 -27.28
C GLY A 311 -13.05 14.62 -26.29
N VAL A 312 -12.10 15.35 -25.69
CA VAL A 312 -12.40 16.54 -24.88
C VAL A 312 -12.88 17.68 -25.77
N VAL A 313 -14.08 18.18 -25.48
CA VAL A 313 -14.68 19.33 -26.16
C VAL A 313 -14.13 20.62 -25.55
N ILE A 314 -13.72 21.57 -26.40
CA ILE A 314 -13.12 22.84 -25.98
C ILE A 314 -14.07 24.00 -26.30
N ASP A 315 -14.20 24.93 -25.36
CA ASP A 315 -14.83 26.25 -25.55
C ASP A 315 -13.76 27.34 -25.59
N ALA A 316 -14.02 28.42 -26.34
CA ALA A 316 -13.14 29.59 -26.39
C ALA A 316 -13.85 30.86 -25.95
N ARG A 317 -13.21 31.63 -25.07
CA ARG A 317 -13.68 32.93 -24.60
C ARG A 317 -12.89 34.05 -25.25
N PHE A 318 -13.58 34.99 -25.87
CA PHE A 318 -13.00 36.19 -26.45
C PHE A 318 -13.30 37.36 -25.52
N THR A 319 -12.26 37.99 -24.95
CA THR A 319 -12.41 39.09 -23.98
C THR A 319 -11.69 40.34 -24.50
N ILE A 320 -12.38 41.49 -24.49
CA ILE A 320 -11.77 42.77 -24.89
C ILE A 320 -10.87 43.28 -23.76
N LEU A 321 -9.56 43.26 -23.97
CA LEU A 321 -8.57 43.76 -23.02
C LEU A 321 -8.40 45.28 -23.06
N SER A 322 -8.42 45.87 -24.25
CA SER A 322 -8.30 47.32 -24.40
C SER A 322 -8.92 47.83 -25.71
N ILE A 323 -9.43 49.05 -25.67
CA ILE A 323 -9.86 49.81 -26.85
C ILE A 323 -9.10 51.14 -26.81
N THR A 324 -8.31 51.41 -27.85
CA THR A 324 -7.48 52.60 -27.97
C THR A 324 -7.87 53.38 -29.22
N GLU A 325 -8.35 54.61 -29.06
CA GLU A 325 -8.73 55.48 -30.17
C GLU A 325 -7.49 56.22 -30.74
N ALA A 326 -7.40 56.41 -32.06
CA ALA A 326 -6.24 56.98 -32.75
C ALA A 326 -5.84 58.40 -32.28
N ASP A 327 -6.80 59.20 -31.80
CA ASP A 327 -6.57 60.58 -31.36
C ASP A 327 -6.28 60.72 -29.86
N GLY A 328 -6.41 59.65 -29.08
CA GLY A 328 -6.16 59.61 -27.63
C GLY A 328 -6.97 60.60 -26.79
N ILE A 329 -8.00 61.28 -27.32
CA ILE A 329 -8.66 62.41 -26.64
C ILE A 329 -10.19 62.29 -26.58
N THR A 330 -10.87 61.59 -27.50
CA THR A 330 -12.35 61.45 -27.44
C THR A 330 -12.79 60.01 -27.21
N ALA A 331 -13.37 59.75 -26.03
CA ALA A 331 -14.11 58.51 -25.78
C ALA A 331 -15.47 58.53 -26.51
N SER A 332 -15.84 57.38 -27.08
CA SER A 332 -17.19 57.00 -27.55
C SER A 332 -17.49 57.02 -29.06
N ALA A 333 -16.52 56.74 -29.95
CA ALA A 333 -16.83 56.54 -31.37
C ALA A 333 -16.62 55.09 -31.85
N MET A 334 -15.54 54.44 -31.42
CA MET A 334 -15.27 53.04 -31.77
C MET A 334 -16.13 52.09 -30.96
N GLN A 335 -16.73 51.14 -31.65
CA GLN A 335 -17.57 50.07 -31.15
C GLN A 335 -16.87 48.77 -31.58
N VAL A 336 -16.59 47.88 -30.63
CA VAL A 336 -16.13 46.53 -30.94
C VAL A 336 -17.36 45.66 -30.89
N ASP A 337 -17.64 44.92 -31.95
CA ASP A 337 -18.71 43.92 -31.98
C ASP A 337 -18.05 42.54 -31.98
N LEU A 338 -18.28 41.74 -30.94
CA LEU A 338 -17.74 40.38 -30.83
C LEU A 338 -18.68 39.34 -31.47
N ASN A 339 -19.88 39.74 -31.92
CA ASN A 339 -20.88 38.87 -32.53
C ASN A 339 -21.82 39.67 -33.45
N ASN A 340 -21.32 40.01 -34.64
CA ASN A 340 -22.11 40.81 -35.57
C ASN A 340 -23.28 40.02 -36.19
N ALA A 341 -24.46 40.17 -35.59
CA ALA A 341 -25.69 39.48 -35.99
C ALA A 341 -26.26 39.91 -37.37
N ASP A 342 -25.78 41.00 -37.97
CA ASP A 342 -26.35 41.60 -39.19
C ASP A 342 -25.60 41.20 -40.48
N ALA A 343 -24.54 40.39 -40.37
CA ALA A 343 -23.75 39.90 -41.50
C ALA A 343 -24.14 38.48 -41.96
N ALA A 344 -23.85 38.17 -43.24
CA ALA A 344 -24.00 36.82 -43.79
C ALA A 344 -23.07 35.80 -43.11
N ASP A 345 -22.07 36.29 -42.39
CA ASP A 345 -21.02 35.55 -41.71
C ASP A 345 -21.07 35.88 -40.19
N PRO A 346 -21.29 34.90 -39.31
CA PRO A 346 -21.55 35.06 -37.88
C PRO A 346 -20.29 35.22 -36.99
N ASN A 347 -19.07 35.00 -37.52
CA ASN A 347 -17.84 34.95 -36.71
C ASN A 347 -16.98 36.21 -36.85
N ILE A 348 -17.63 37.33 -37.14
CA ILE A 348 -16.93 38.58 -37.44
C ILE A 348 -16.74 39.37 -36.15
N VAL A 349 -15.48 39.67 -35.83
CA VAL A 349 -15.15 40.75 -34.91
C VAL A 349 -15.01 42.05 -35.71
N VAL A 350 -15.92 43.01 -35.46
CA VAL A 350 -15.94 44.30 -36.17
C VAL A 350 -15.50 45.44 -35.28
N LEU A 351 -14.62 46.28 -35.79
CA LEU A 351 -14.32 47.61 -35.27
C LEU A 351 -15.16 48.64 -36.03
N ASN A 352 -16.31 49.02 -35.47
CA ASN A 352 -17.24 49.97 -36.06
C ASN A 352 -17.01 51.38 -35.49
N LEU A 353 -16.60 52.33 -36.33
CA LEU A 353 -16.34 53.72 -35.96
C LEU A 353 -17.61 54.59 -35.95
N GLY A 354 -18.79 53.99 -36.19
CA GLY A 354 -20.08 54.64 -36.23
C GLY A 354 -20.26 55.60 -37.42
N ALA A 355 -21.50 56.01 -37.71
CA ALA A 355 -21.86 56.83 -38.89
C ALA A 355 -21.34 58.30 -38.86
N ASN A 356 -20.29 58.62 -38.10
CA ASN A 356 -19.76 59.96 -37.97
C ASN A 356 -18.62 60.22 -38.98
N THR A 357 -19.04 60.56 -40.21
CA THR A 357 -18.23 60.92 -41.40
C THR A 357 -17.21 62.07 -41.24
N ALA A 358 -16.81 62.45 -40.02
CA ALA A 358 -15.96 63.62 -39.76
C ALA A 358 -14.53 63.30 -39.27
N ASN A 359 -14.23 62.07 -38.85
CA ASN A 359 -12.94 61.70 -38.25
C ASN A 359 -12.29 60.53 -39.01
N SER A 360 -11.69 60.84 -40.16
CA SER A 360 -10.88 59.90 -40.96
C SER A 360 -9.47 59.78 -40.37
N PHE A 361 -9.32 59.20 -39.18
CA PHE A 361 -8.02 58.95 -38.58
C PHE A 361 -7.79 57.44 -38.46
N GLY A 362 -6.73 56.94 -39.08
CA GLY A 362 -6.23 55.60 -38.83
C GLY A 362 -5.52 55.47 -37.50
N GLY A 363 -5.51 54.26 -36.96
CA GLY A 363 -4.73 53.86 -35.80
C GLY A 363 -5.55 53.50 -34.57
N HIS A 364 -6.86 53.29 -34.70
CA HIS A 364 -7.66 52.77 -33.60
C HIS A 364 -7.32 51.30 -33.38
N LYS A 365 -7.24 50.85 -32.12
CA LYS A 365 -6.83 49.50 -31.76
C LYS A 365 -7.82 48.85 -30.81
N ALA A 366 -8.10 47.57 -31.03
CA ALA A 366 -8.71 46.72 -30.02
C ALA A 366 -7.77 45.55 -29.74
N GLN A 367 -7.50 45.30 -28.46
CA GLN A 367 -6.80 44.10 -28.01
C GLN A 367 -7.82 43.11 -27.46
N ILE A 368 -7.75 41.89 -27.95
CA ILE A 368 -8.66 40.81 -27.58
C ILE A 368 -7.80 39.64 -27.15
N VAL A 369 -8.08 39.10 -25.96
CA VAL A 369 -7.51 37.82 -25.52
C VAL A 369 -8.51 36.72 -25.89
N VAL A 370 -7.97 35.64 -26.43
CA VAL A 370 -8.68 34.38 -26.67
C VAL A 370 -8.18 33.40 -25.63
N GLU A 371 -9.09 32.83 -24.84
CA GLU A 371 -8.79 31.86 -23.77
C GLU A 371 -9.51 30.54 -24.05
N PHE A 372 -8.86 29.39 -23.85
CA PHE A 372 -9.41 28.05 -24.11
C PHE A 372 -9.71 27.30 -22.81
N PHE A 373 -10.86 26.62 -22.74
CA PHE A 373 -11.28 25.87 -21.55
C PHE A 373 -11.96 24.54 -21.89
N ALA A 374 -11.84 23.56 -21.01
CA ALA A 374 -12.53 22.28 -21.14
C ALA A 374 -14.05 22.44 -21.00
N ALA A 375 -14.82 21.92 -21.95
CA ALA A 375 -16.28 21.88 -21.93
C ALA A 375 -16.84 20.47 -21.64
N SER A 376 -16.00 19.43 -21.71
CA SER A 376 -16.29 18.05 -21.30
C SER A 376 -15.07 17.39 -20.64
N GLY A 377 -15.22 16.19 -20.09
CA GLY A 377 -14.11 15.45 -19.45
C GLY A 377 -13.94 15.76 -17.95
N PRO A 378 -12.85 15.31 -17.33
CA PRO A 378 -12.56 15.54 -15.90
C PRO A 378 -12.26 17.02 -15.58
N ASP A 379 -11.75 17.79 -16.53
CA ASP A 379 -11.24 19.16 -16.32
C ASP A 379 -12.22 20.30 -16.65
N VAL A 380 -13.53 20.01 -16.73
CA VAL A 380 -14.56 20.99 -17.16
C VAL A 380 -14.41 22.35 -16.45
N GLY A 381 -14.19 23.40 -17.25
CA GLY A 381 -14.06 24.79 -16.82
C GLY A 381 -12.63 25.23 -16.49
N GLN A 382 -11.64 24.33 -16.52
CA GLN A 382 -10.22 24.68 -16.37
C GLN A 382 -9.61 25.15 -17.70
N PRO A 383 -8.62 26.07 -17.67
CA PRO A 383 -7.88 26.44 -18.86
C PRO A 383 -7.22 25.21 -19.50
N ILE A 384 -7.38 25.04 -20.80
CA ILE A 384 -6.69 23.99 -21.56
C ILE A 384 -5.59 24.64 -22.39
N THR A 385 -4.38 24.14 -22.22
CA THR A 385 -3.27 24.45 -23.12
C THR A 385 -3.33 23.53 -24.31
N LEU A 386 -3.15 24.03 -25.53
CA LEU A 386 -3.29 23.22 -26.75
C LEU A 386 -2.42 23.72 -27.89
N ASN A 387 -2.23 22.86 -28.88
CA ASN A 387 -1.60 23.17 -30.16
C ASN A 387 -2.70 23.31 -31.20
N GLY A 388 -2.56 24.27 -32.10
CA GLY A 388 -3.58 24.45 -33.12
C GLY A 388 -3.27 25.56 -34.10
N THR A 389 -4.08 25.59 -35.15
CA THR A 389 -3.99 26.62 -36.18
C THR A 389 -5.17 27.57 -36.02
N PHE A 390 -4.87 28.83 -35.76
CA PHE A 390 -5.85 29.90 -35.70
C PHE A 390 -5.87 30.67 -37.02
N VAL A 391 -7.01 30.66 -37.70
CA VAL A 391 -7.15 31.21 -39.06
C VAL A 391 -7.84 32.58 -39.04
N PHE A 392 -7.19 33.57 -39.62
CA PHE A 392 -7.72 34.90 -39.88
C PHE A 392 -8.16 35.04 -41.33
N ARG A 393 -9.37 35.53 -41.54
CA ARG A 393 -9.88 35.96 -42.85
C ARG A 393 -10.05 37.47 -42.88
N ASP A 394 -9.44 38.07 -43.90
CA ASP A 394 -9.66 39.48 -44.22
C ASP A 394 -11.08 39.68 -44.77
N LEU A 395 -11.77 40.75 -44.32
CA LEU A 395 -13.13 41.06 -44.72
C LEU A 395 -13.20 42.39 -45.47
N ASP A 396 -13.36 42.33 -46.79
CA ASP A 396 -13.70 43.52 -47.59
C ASP A 396 -15.17 43.96 -47.31
N GLU A 397 -15.39 45.18 -46.82
CA GLU A 397 -16.75 45.70 -46.59
C GLU A 397 -17.49 45.96 -47.92
N THR A 398 -18.57 45.22 -48.18
CA THR A 398 -19.67 45.72 -49.04
C THR A 398 -20.74 46.42 -48.19
N PHE A 399 -20.38 47.45 -47.41
CA PHE A 399 -21.37 48.30 -46.74
C PHE A 399 -21.14 49.81 -46.93
N VAL A 400 -21.88 50.35 -47.91
CA VAL A 400 -22.30 51.75 -48.03
C VAL A 400 -21.21 52.79 -48.33
N GLY A 401 -20.87 52.90 -49.62
CA GLY A 401 -20.68 54.21 -50.24
C GLY A 401 -19.26 54.66 -50.54
N GLY A 402 -18.48 53.83 -51.24
CA GLY A 402 -17.48 54.31 -52.20
C GLY A 402 -16.23 54.99 -51.63
N SER A 403 -15.86 54.71 -50.38
CA SER A 403 -14.47 54.90 -49.95
C SER A 403 -13.62 53.80 -50.59
N THR A 404 -12.44 54.13 -51.09
CA THR A 404 -11.56 53.20 -51.80
C THR A 404 -10.32 52.84 -51.01
N THR A 405 -10.13 53.30 -49.77
CA THR A 405 -8.91 53.03 -48.99
C THR A 405 -9.22 52.09 -47.83
N ASP A 406 -8.94 50.81 -48.03
CA ASP A 406 -9.00 49.75 -47.01
C ASP A 406 -7.59 49.23 -46.76
N VAL A 407 -7.19 49.18 -45.49
CA VAL A 407 -5.96 48.50 -45.02
C VAL A 407 -6.15 48.20 -43.53
N GLU A 408 -6.69 47.03 -43.24
CA GLU A 408 -6.83 46.44 -41.92
C GLU A 408 -5.46 45.87 -41.53
N ARG A 409 -5.10 45.92 -40.24
CA ARG A 409 -3.89 45.25 -39.76
C ARG A 409 -4.15 44.45 -38.50
N VAL A 410 -3.91 43.15 -38.58
CA VAL A 410 -3.77 42.27 -37.41
C VAL A 410 -2.31 42.29 -36.99
N THR A 411 -2.06 42.36 -35.68
CA THR A 411 -0.74 42.22 -35.12
C THR A 411 -0.79 41.27 -33.93
N VAL A 412 0.11 40.29 -33.92
CA VAL A 412 0.33 39.33 -32.85
C VAL A 412 1.81 39.32 -32.47
N ALA A 413 2.15 38.88 -31.26
CA ALA A 413 3.55 38.72 -30.85
C ALA A 413 4.16 37.45 -31.46
N THR A 414 5.43 37.48 -31.86
CA THR A 414 6.15 36.27 -32.33
C THR A 414 6.33 35.25 -31.21
N SER A 415 6.38 35.73 -29.96
CA SER A 415 6.37 34.88 -28.77
C SER A 415 5.00 34.27 -28.45
N GLU A 416 4.00 34.36 -29.33
CA GLU A 416 2.65 33.76 -29.15
C GLU A 416 2.29 32.71 -30.20
N PHE A 417 3.03 32.65 -31.32
CA PHE A 417 2.75 31.78 -32.47
C PHE A 417 4.07 31.25 -33.05
N THR A 418 4.10 29.99 -33.48
CA THR A 418 5.30 29.28 -33.93
C THR A 418 5.55 29.40 -35.44
N SER A 419 4.48 29.46 -36.24
CA SER A 419 4.56 29.63 -37.70
C SER A 419 3.34 30.35 -38.27
N TYR A 420 3.43 30.75 -39.55
CA TYR A 420 2.29 31.26 -40.30
C TYR A 420 2.25 30.66 -41.70
N GLU A 421 1.05 30.34 -42.19
CA GLU A 421 0.79 29.93 -43.56
C GLU A 421 -0.20 30.91 -44.23
N ILE A 422 0.00 31.16 -45.52
CA ILE A 422 -0.85 32.06 -46.32
C ILE A 422 -1.41 31.27 -47.49
N ALA A 423 -2.73 31.25 -47.64
CA ALA A 423 -3.40 30.54 -48.73
C ALA A 423 -3.18 31.22 -50.11
N ASP A 424 -3.13 32.57 -50.18
CA ASP A 424 -2.69 33.33 -51.38
C ASP A 424 -1.79 34.53 -51.01
N PRO A 425 -0.49 34.52 -51.38
CA PRO A 425 0.43 35.63 -51.10
C PRO A 425 0.19 36.89 -51.96
N SER A 426 -0.75 36.86 -52.92
CA SER A 426 -1.01 37.99 -53.82
C SER A 426 -1.90 39.09 -53.21
N SER A 427 -2.70 38.75 -52.20
CA SER A 427 -3.69 39.63 -51.56
C SER A 427 -3.34 40.01 -50.11
N VAL A 428 -2.38 39.31 -49.46
CA VAL A 428 -1.96 39.57 -48.07
C VAL A 428 -0.48 39.97 -48.01
N THR A 429 -0.18 41.04 -47.26
CA THR A 429 1.19 41.45 -46.92
C THR A 429 1.51 41.06 -45.49
N VAL A 430 2.63 40.35 -45.29
CA VAL A 430 3.15 39.98 -43.98
C VAL A 430 4.43 40.74 -43.70
N VAL A 431 4.55 41.27 -42.49
CA VAL A 431 5.77 41.87 -41.96
C VAL A 431 6.14 41.15 -40.67
N ASP A 432 7.24 40.42 -40.71
CA ASP A 432 7.95 39.93 -39.54
C ASP A 432 9.11 40.87 -39.21
N ASN A 433 9.24 41.23 -37.95
CA ASN A 433 10.30 42.10 -37.43
C ASN A 433 11.04 41.47 -36.22
N GLY A 434 10.86 40.17 -35.99
CA GLY A 434 11.44 39.41 -34.87
C GLY A 434 10.62 39.47 -33.58
N ASN A 435 9.79 40.50 -33.40
CA ASN A 435 9.00 40.69 -32.17
C ASN A 435 7.48 40.57 -32.38
N SER A 436 7.01 40.70 -33.62
CA SER A 436 5.58 40.66 -33.95
C SER A 436 5.35 40.27 -35.41
N PHE A 437 4.36 39.42 -35.65
CA PHE A 437 3.82 39.22 -36.99
C PHE A 437 2.72 40.24 -37.25
N SER A 438 2.81 40.96 -38.38
CA SER A 438 1.80 41.92 -38.84
C SER A 438 1.24 41.52 -40.19
N PHE A 439 -0.07 41.35 -40.28
CA PHE A 439 -0.78 40.94 -41.50
C PHE A 439 -1.70 42.05 -41.97
N SER A 440 -1.66 42.39 -43.26
CA SER A 440 -2.55 43.39 -43.87
C SER A 440 -2.97 42.99 -45.29
N GLY A 441 -4.27 43.07 -45.60
CA GLY A 441 -4.82 42.77 -46.92
C GLY A 441 -4.63 43.87 -47.98
N SER A 442 -4.89 43.53 -49.24
CA SER A 442 -4.81 44.41 -50.42
C SER A 442 -6.15 44.51 -51.18
N ARG A 443 -6.47 45.76 -51.54
CA ARG A 443 -7.60 46.38 -52.25
C ARG A 443 -8.54 45.67 -53.25
N ASP A 444 -8.36 44.42 -53.65
CA ASP A 444 -9.01 43.91 -54.89
C ASP A 444 -9.75 42.56 -54.75
N ASN A 445 -10.41 42.25 -53.62
CA ASN A 445 -11.30 41.07 -53.52
C ASN A 445 -12.80 41.43 -53.39
N ASP A 446 -13.33 42.09 -54.43
CA ASP A 446 -14.75 42.44 -54.55
C ASP A 446 -15.67 41.20 -54.50
N GLN A 447 -16.32 40.99 -53.36
CA GLN A 447 -17.32 39.93 -53.11
C GLN A 447 -18.52 39.94 -54.08
N THR A 448 -18.69 40.94 -54.94
CA THR A 448 -19.81 40.94 -55.90
C THR A 448 -19.58 40.05 -57.13
N THR A 449 -18.37 39.51 -57.33
CA THR A 449 -18.08 38.60 -58.46
C THR A 449 -17.44 37.26 -58.12
N LEU A 450 -17.11 37.00 -56.86
CA LEU A 450 -16.37 35.78 -56.48
C LEU A 450 -17.31 34.58 -56.30
N THR A 451 -16.96 33.47 -56.93
CA THR A 451 -17.63 32.18 -56.77
C THR A 451 -17.21 31.53 -55.45
N ALA A 452 -17.97 30.55 -54.94
CA ALA A 452 -17.66 29.86 -53.68
C ALA A 452 -16.26 29.19 -53.61
N LEU A 453 -15.57 29.07 -54.74
CA LEU A 453 -14.19 28.56 -54.84
C LEU A 453 -13.11 29.62 -54.57
N GLU A 454 -13.45 30.91 -54.64
CA GLU A 454 -12.49 32.02 -54.42
C GLU A 454 -12.64 32.61 -52.99
N GLN A 455 -13.52 32.05 -52.16
CA GLN A 455 -13.64 32.40 -50.73
C GLN A 455 -12.52 31.80 -49.87
N GLU A 456 -11.80 30.81 -50.39
CA GLU A 456 -10.70 30.12 -49.71
C GLU A 456 -9.37 30.91 -49.75
N GLU A 457 -9.27 31.96 -50.59
CA GLU A 457 -7.98 32.50 -51.05
C GLU A 457 -7.40 33.63 -50.17
N ASN A 458 -8.13 34.21 -49.20
CA ASN A 458 -7.65 35.35 -48.37
C ASN A 458 -7.42 34.99 -46.87
N GLN A 459 -6.84 33.83 -46.61
CA GLN A 459 -6.63 33.30 -45.26
C GLN A 459 -5.17 33.40 -44.82
N VAL A 460 -4.98 33.78 -43.56
CA VAL A 460 -3.71 33.61 -42.83
C VAL A 460 -3.95 32.64 -41.68
N ALA A 461 -3.29 31.49 -41.73
CA ALA A 461 -3.26 30.49 -40.67
C ALA A 461 -2.05 30.79 -39.77
N LEU A 462 -2.26 30.87 -38.46
CA LEU A 462 -1.18 31.01 -37.47
C LEU A 462 -1.17 29.79 -36.58
N ASP A 463 -0.03 29.12 -36.53
CA ASP A 463 0.15 27.98 -35.64
C ASP A 463 0.61 28.48 -34.29
N PHE A 464 0.00 27.96 -33.24
CA PHE A 464 0.43 28.20 -31.88
C PHE A 464 0.66 26.87 -31.20
N VAL A 465 1.67 26.87 -30.34
CA VAL A 465 2.08 25.71 -29.57
C VAL A 465 2.06 26.08 -28.10
N ASN A 466 1.53 25.17 -27.31
CA ASN A 466 1.49 25.23 -25.86
C ASN A 466 0.81 26.51 -25.34
N ARG A 467 -0.38 26.86 -25.87
CA ARG A 467 -1.14 28.04 -25.42
C ARG A 467 -2.51 27.71 -24.85
N SER A 468 -2.77 28.21 -23.64
CA SER A 468 -4.11 28.33 -23.07
C SER A 468 -4.78 29.66 -23.38
N SER A 469 -4.01 30.64 -23.85
CA SER A 469 -4.51 31.90 -24.38
C SER A 469 -3.48 32.62 -25.28
N PHE A 470 -3.97 33.53 -26.11
CA PHE A 470 -3.12 34.48 -26.86
C PHE A 470 -3.83 35.82 -27.07
N THR A 471 -3.07 36.86 -27.43
CA THR A 471 -3.59 38.21 -27.62
C THR A 471 -3.51 38.67 -29.07
N VAL A 472 -4.66 39.04 -29.63
CA VAL A 472 -4.73 39.64 -30.96
C VAL A 472 -4.95 41.15 -30.85
N THR A 473 -4.12 41.93 -31.54
CA THR A 473 -4.34 43.37 -31.69
C THR A 473 -4.87 43.70 -33.08
N LEU A 474 -6.13 44.10 -33.16
CA LEU A 474 -6.73 44.63 -34.39
C LEU A 474 -6.46 46.13 -34.47
N THR A 475 -5.96 46.61 -35.61
CA THR A 475 -5.73 48.04 -35.86
C THR A 475 -6.47 48.50 -37.11
N SER A 476 -7.36 49.50 -37.00
CA SER A 476 -8.00 50.14 -38.15
C SER A 476 -7.09 51.21 -38.76
N ARG A 477 -7.20 51.48 -40.07
CA ARG A 477 -6.33 52.48 -40.76
C ARG A 477 -7.07 53.64 -41.40
N GLU A 478 -8.31 53.54 -41.88
CA GLU A 478 -9.03 54.71 -42.41
C GLU A 478 -10.57 54.70 -42.21
N VAL A 479 -11.22 53.52 -42.09
CA VAL A 479 -12.70 53.33 -41.91
C VAL A 479 -13.01 52.15 -40.95
N ASN A 480 -14.28 51.69 -40.90
CA ASN A 480 -14.67 50.45 -40.21
C ASN A 480 -13.82 49.29 -40.70
N SER A 481 -13.36 48.44 -39.78
CA SER A 481 -12.42 47.35 -40.07
C SER A 481 -12.90 46.07 -39.38
N GLY A 482 -12.78 44.90 -40.01
CA GLY A 482 -13.19 43.64 -39.41
C GLY A 482 -12.33 42.45 -39.85
N PHE A 483 -12.30 41.40 -39.05
CA PHE A 483 -11.71 40.10 -39.37
C PHE A 483 -12.69 38.99 -38.99
N THR A 484 -12.73 37.91 -39.78
CA THR A 484 -13.46 36.68 -39.42
C THR A 484 -12.48 35.61 -38.91
N PHE A 485 -12.95 34.78 -37.99
CA PHE A 485 -12.34 33.49 -37.64
C PHE A 485 -13.10 32.35 -38.33
N ASP A 486 -12.44 31.57 -39.18
CA ASP A 486 -13.08 30.52 -39.99
C ASP A 486 -12.08 29.42 -40.36
N THR A 487 -12.49 28.16 -40.18
CA THR A 487 -11.76 26.98 -40.67
C THR A 487 -12.64 26.18 -41.64
N GLU A 488 -12.36 26.24 -42.94
CA GLU A 488 -12.94 25.27 -43.88
C GLU A 488 -11.94 24.54 -44.79
N ASN A 489 -10.63 24.85 -44.85
CA ASN A 489 -9.74 24.13 -45.78
C ASN A 489 -8.24 24.04 -45.40
N PHE A 490 -7.89 23.20 -44.43
CA PHE A 490 -6.63 22.44 -44.52
C PHE A 490 -6.92 20.98 -44.16
N SER A 491 -6.84 20.11 -45.18
CA SER A 491 -7.06 18.67 -45.06
C SER A 491 -5.74 17.95 -45.25
N SER A 492 -5.03 17.72 -44.16
CA SER A 492 -3.95 16.73 -44.08
C SER A 492 -3.81 16.23 -42.65
N ALA A 493 -4.83 15.51 -42.19
CA ALA A 493 -4.68 14.53 -41.12
C ALA A 493 -4.48 13.17 -41.77
N THR A 494 -3.37 12.50 -41.47
CA THR A 494 -3.24 11.05 -41.61
C THR A 494 -2.30 10.55 -40.52
N ILE A 495 -2.91 10.15 -39.40
CA ILE A 495 -2.36 9.16 -38.48
C ILE A 495 -2.34 7.82 -39.22
N ILE A 496 -1.18 7.19 -39.29
CA ILE A 496 -1.04 5.73 -39.29
C ILE A 496 0.03 5.47 -38.24
N GLY A 497 -0.40 4.92 -37.11
CA GLY A 497 0.47 4.67 -35.97
C GLY A 497 1.65 3.77 -36.29
N ASP A 498 2.69 3.92 -35.50
CA ASP A 498 3.43 2.74 -35.11
C ASP A 498 2.74 2.15 -33.88
N ALA A 499 2.59 0.85 -33.95
CA ALA A 499 2.26 -0.02 -32.83
C ALA A 499 3.20 -1.18 -33.12
N SER A 500 4.48 -0.99 -32.83
CA SER A 500 5.42 -2.10 -32.80
C SER A 500 6.77 -1.92 -32.10
N ASP A 501 7.27 -0.71 -31.82
CA ASP A 501 8.59 -0.55 -31.20
C ASP A 501 8.56 0.64 -30.22
N GLU A 502 8.11 0.38 -28.99
CA GLU A 502 8.15 1.29 -27.83
C GLU A 502 9.24 0.73 -26.88
N GLY A 503 10.21 1.55 -26.51
CA GLY A 503 11.40 1.16 -25.75
C GLY A 503 11.03 0.62 -24.37
N ASP A 504 11.79 -0.34 -23.84
CA ASP A 504 11.71 -0.58 -22.38
C ASP A 504 12.71 0.40 -21.73
N ASP A 505 12.21 1.48 -21.14
CA ASP A 505 13.03 2.60 -20.69
C ASP A 505 13.43 2.52 -19.21
N SER A 506 14.49 3.25 -18.88
CA SER A 506 14.91 3.49 -17.50
C SER A 506 14.87 4.98 -17.23
N VAL A 507 13.84 5.42 -16.51
CA VAL A 507 13.54 6.83 -16.25
C VAL A 507 13.75 7.15 -14.77
N SER A 508 14.52 8.19 -14.47
CA SER A 508 14.70 8.69 -13.11
C SER A 508 14.54 10.21 -13.03
N GLY A 509 13.77 10.69 -12.06
CA GLY A 509 13.59 12.12 -11.79
C GLY A 509 14.84 12.70 -11.13
N GLY A 510 15.19 12.18 -9.96
CA GLY A 510 16.39 12.57 -9.24
C GLY A 510 16.05 13.29 -7.95
N ALA A 511 16.32 14.58 -7.84
CA ALA A 511 16.08 15.35 -6.63
C ALA A 511 15.30 16.62 -6.92
N GLY A 512 14.07 16.68 -6.41
CA GLY A 512 13.14 17.79 -6.55
C GLY A 512 11.79 17.23 -6.97
N ASN A 513 10.84 18.07 -7.39
CA ASN A 513 9.47 17.61 -7.63
C ASN A 513 9.28 17.30 -9.12
N ASP A 514 9.49 16.06 -9.49
CA ASP A 514 9.61 15.64 -10.87
C ASP A 514 8.28 15.16 -11.46
N THR A 515 8.19 15.16 -12.78
CA THR A 515 7.08 14.56 -13.53
C THR A 515 7.63 13.55 -14.52
N LEU A 516 7.31 12.27 -14.31
CA LEU A 516 7.80 11.15 -15.10
C LEU A 516 6.66 10.50 -15.88
N TYR A 517 6.93 10.19 -17.15
CA TYR A 517 6.03 9.47 -18.06
C TYR A 517 6.79 8.29 -18.69
N GLY A 518 6.36 7.05 -18.45
CA GLY A 518 6.91 5.86 -19.15
C GLY A 518 6.28 5.72 -20.53
N SER A 519 4.95 5.82 -20.55
CA SER A 519 4.08 5.92 -21.72
C SER A 519 3.78 4.60 -22.41
N SER A 520 4.72 3.95 -23.07
CA SER A 520 4.51 2.63 -23.65
C SER A 520 5.81 1.88 -23.60
N GLY A 521 5.77 0.55 -23.42
CA GLY A 521 6.99 -0.19 -23.11
C GLY A 521 6.91 -0.81 -21.71
N ASN A 522 7.87 -1.66 -21.34
CA ASN A 522 7.94 -2.14 -19.94
C ASN A 522 8.98 -1.29 -19.21
N ASP A 523 8.55 -0.16 -18.70
CA ASP A 523 9.43 0.86 -18.20
C ASP A 523 9.85 0.62 -16.76
N THR A 524 10.99 1.18 -16.40
CA THR A 524 11.45 1.28 -15.01
C THR A 524 11.51 2.74 -14.62
N LEU A 525 10.65 3.15 -13.69
CA LEU A 525 10.52 4.54 -13.26
C LEU A 525 10.94 4.70 -11.79
N ASP A 526 11.74 5.71 -11.49
CA ASP A 526 12.18 6.08 -10.13
C ASP A 526 12.14 7.61 -9.97
N GLY A 527 11.14 8.13 -9.25
CA GLY A 527 11.02 9.58 -9.01
C GLY A 527 12.26 10.15 -8.30
N GLY A 528 12.89 9.37 -7.42
CA GLY A 528 14.04 9.82 -6.66
C GLY A 528 13.60 10.43 -5.33
N THR A 529 13.97 11.66 -5.03
CA THR A 529 13.56 12.35 -3.80
C THR A 529 12.75 13.59 -4.15
N GLY A 530 11.55 13.74 -3.58
CA GLY A 530 10.72 14.89 -3.92
C GLY A 530 9.27 14.69 -3.56
N ASP A 531 8.40 15.50 -4.14
CA ASP A 531 7.00 15.09 -4.27
C ASP A 531 6.73 14.94 -5.77
N ASP A 532 6.83 13.71 -6.27
CA ASP A 532 6.87 13.41 -7.70
C ASP A 532 5.50 13.06 -8.28
N LEU A 533 5.34 13.24 -9.58
CA LEU A 533 4.20 12.75 -10.36
C LEU A 533 4.70 11.68 -11.33
N ILE A 534 4.28 10.44 -11.14
CA ILE A 534 4.69 9.30 -11.97
C ILE A 534 3.46 8.74 -12.67
N ASP A 535 3.52 8.69 -14.00
CA ASP A 535 2.54 8.06 -14.88
C ASP A 535 3.26 6.96 -15.68
N ALA A 536 2.99 5.70 -15.35
CA ALA A 536 3.74 4.58 -15.87
C ALA A 536 3.43 4.36 -17.36
N GLY A 537 2.15 4.28 -17.73
CA GLY A 537 1.72 4.24 -19.12
C GLY A 537 1.04 2.92 -19.47
N ASP A 538 1.03 2.60 -20.76
CA ASP A 538 0.58 1.29 -21.24
C ASP A 538 1.72 0.24 -21.07
N ASP A 539 1.36 -1.05 -20.96
CA ASP A 539 2.27 -2.19 -20.75
C ASP A 539 2.79 -2.34 -19.30
N ALA A 540 3.66 -3.32 -19.04
CA ALA A 540 3.92 -3.79 -17.67
C ALA A 540 5.10 -3.08 -17.03
N ASP A 541 4.81 -2.06 -16.24
CA ASP A 541 5.83 -1.17 -15.70
C ASP A 541 6.33 -1.56 -14.31
N LEU A 542 7.52 -1.08 -13.99
CA LEU A 542 8.16 -1.19 -12.69
C LEU A 542 8.42 0.21 -12.12
N ILE A 543 7.59 0.61 -11.17
CA ILE A 543 7.84 1.82 -10.37
C ILE A 543 8.65 1.44 -9.13
N LEU A 544 9.83 2.02 -8.99
CA LEU A 544 10.74 1.80 -7.87
C LEU A 544 10.61 2.92 -6.85
N LEU A 545 10.44 2.56 -5.57
CA LEU A 545 10.55 3.50 -4.46
C LEU A 545 11.93 3.39 -3.82
N THR A 546 12.64 4.51 -3.74
CA THR A 546 13.96 4.63 -3.12
C THR A 546 13.91 5.43 -1.82
N ASP A 547 15.00 5.40 -1.03
CA ASP A 547 15.01 6.04 0.30
C ASP A 547 14.68 7.54 0.16
N SER A 548 13.74 8.05 0.96
CA SER A 548 13.25 9.43 0.89
C SER A 548 12.51 9.80 -0.40
N PHE A 549 11.72 8.86 -0.95
CA PHE A 549 10.86 9.10 -2.13
C PHE A 549 9.93 10.30 -1.95
N GLY A 550 9.36 10.48 -0.75
CA GLY A 550 8.54 11.63 -0.40
C GLY A 550 7.04 11.42 -0.67
N ALA A 551 6.31 12.48 -1.00
CA ALA A 551 4.84 12.43 -1.14
C ALA A 551 4.38 12.40 -2.60
N ASP A 552 4.66 11.29 -3.26
CA ASP A 552 4.45 11.12 -4.69
C ASP A 552 2.99 10.86 -5.05
N THR A 553 2.67 11.06 -6.33
CA THR A 553 1.41 10.65 -6.96
C THR A 553 1.74 9.67 -8.08
N ILE A 554 1.34 8.42 -7.92
CA ILE A 554 1.68 7.33 -8.84
C ILE A 554 0.41 6.81 -9.53
N LEU A 555 0.48 6.71 -10.85
CA LEU A 555 -0.57 6.18 -11.70
C LEU A 555 0.03 5.10 -12.60
N GLY A 556 -0.54 3.89 -12.61
CA GLY A 556 -0.16 2.88 -13.61
C GLY A 556 -0.69 3.20 -15.02
N SER A 557 -1.88 3.82 -15.12
CA SER A 557 -2.53 4.31 -16.36
C SER A 557 -3.07 3.23 -17.30
N GLU A 558 -4.34 2.84 -17.11
CA GLU A 558 -4.77 1.55 -17.65
C GLU A 558 -5.71 1.65 -18.85
N GLY A 559 -5.14 1.27 -19.99
CA GLY A 559 -5.81 0.74 -21.15
C GLY A 559 -5.87 -0.79 -21.27
N GLY A 560 -5.52 -1.65 -20.29
CA GLY A 560 -5.19 -3.05 -20.61
C GLY A 560 -5.37 -4.17 -19.57
N THR A 561 -4.53 -5.21 -19.70
CA THR A 561 -4.33 -6.35 -18.76
C THR A 561 -2.84 -6.43 -18.41
N ASP A 562 -2.23 -5.26 -18.32
CA ASP A 562 -0.87 -4.96 -17.94
C ASP A 562 -0.61 -5.44 -16.51
N LEU A 563 0.63 -5.41 -16.05
CA LEU A 563 1.01 -5.93 -14.74
C LEU A 563 1.94 -4.93 -14.04
N ASP A 564 1.41 -3.75 -13.73
CA ASP A 564 2.19 -2.70 -13.11
C ASP A 564 2.62 -3.12 -11.71
N THR A 565 3.90 -2.88 -11.44
CA THR A 565 4.54 -3.26 -10.20
C THR A 565 5.06 -2.02 -9.50
N LEU A 566 4.42 -1.65 -8.39
CA LEU A 566 4.99 -0.70 -7.43
C LEU A 566 5.88 -1.46 -6.44
N SER A 567 7.16 -1.11 -6.37
CA SER A 567 8.16 -1.89 -5.65
C SER A 567 8.98 -1.06 -4.66
N ALA A 568 8.80 -1.34 -3.38
CA ALA A 568 9.56 -0.74 -2.27
C ALA A 568 10.88 -1.46 -1.94
N ILE A 569 11.34 -2.38 -2.79
CA ILE A 569 12.58 -3.14 -2.57
C ILE A 569 13.84 -2.25 -2.59
N GLY A 570 13.73 -1.03 -3.15
CA GLY A 570 14.80 -0.03 -3.20
C GLY A 570 15.13 0.60 -1.85
N LEU A 571 14.24 0.48 -0.86
CA LEU A 571 14.43 1.04 0.48
C LEU A 571 15.51 0.29 1.27
N THR A 572 16.51 1.03 1.74
CA THR A 572 17.66 0.45 2.46
C THR A 572 17.64 0.73 3.95
N THR A 573 16.75 1.62 4.41
CA THR A 573 16.76 2.11 5.79
C THR A 573 15.47 1.88 6.57
N ASN A 574 14.32 2.29 6.02
CA ASN A 574 13.00 2.14 6.64
C ASN A 574 12.15 1.15 5.84
N GLY A 575 11.11 0.62 6.49
CA GLY A 575 10.06 -0.13 5.79
C GLY A 575 8.98 0.79 5.24
N VAL A 576 7.85 0.21 4.86
CA VAL A 576 6.68 0.92 4.33
C VAL A 576 5.42 0.68 5.15
N ASP A 577 4.61 1.73 5.26
CA ASP A 577 3.25 1.66 5.79
C ASP A 577 2.27 1.77 4.61
N ALA A 578 1.79 0.63 4.10
CA ALA A 578 0.88 0.52 2.95
C ALA A 578 -0.58 0.29 3.38
N ILE A 579 -1.51 1.07 2.82
CA ILE A 579 -2.96 0.96 3.05
C ILE A 579 -3.69 0.82 1.72
N ILE A 580 -4.32 -0.34 1.50
CA ILE A 580 -5.10 -0.63 0.29
C ILE A 580 -6.57 -0.29 0.54
N THR A 581 -7.08 0.68 -0.22
CA THR A 581 -8.45 1.20 -0.07
C THR A 581 -9.43 0.62 -1.09
N ASN A 582 -8.95 0.18 -2.25
CA ASN A 582 -9.75 -0.44 -3.28
C ASN A 582 -8.96 -1.49 -4.06
N TYR A 583 -9.65 -2.53 -4.51
CA TYR A 583 -9.12 -3.56 -5.42
C TYR A 583 -10.26 -3.94 -6.38
N THR A 584 -10.23 -3.38 -7.59
CA THR A 584 -11.29 -3.55 -8.59
C THR A 584 -10.66 -3.72 -9.96
N GLY A 585 -11.06 -4.74 -10.71
CA GLY A 585 -10.54 -4.97 -12.07
C GLY A 585 -9.25 -5.78 -12.13
N GLY A 586 -8.52 -5.89 -11.02
CA GLY A 586 -7.13 -6.36 -11.01
C GLY A 586 -6.19 -5.33 -10.39
N ASN A 587 -6.70 -4.11 -10.21
CA ASN A 587 -5.88 -2.94 -9.94
C ASN A 587 -6.14 -2.45 -8.51
N LEU A 588 -5.06 -2.14 -7.82
CA LEU A 588 -4.99 -1.63 -6.46
C LEU A 588 -5.10 -0.11 -6.47
N THR A 589 -5.66 0.42 -5.38
CA THR A 589 -5.65 1.84 -5.08
C THR A 589 -5.40 1.99 -3.60
N GLY A 590 -4.44 2.81 -3.23
CA GLY A 590 -4.01 2.91 -1.84
C GLY A 590 -3.04 4.05 -1.60
N THR A 591 -2.46 3.99 -0.42
CA THR A 591 -1.39 4.89 0.00
C THR A 591 -0.21 4.09 0.48
N ILE A 592 0.99 4.61 0.30
CA ILE A 592 2.23 4.07 0.84
C ILE A 592 3.06 5.19 1.45
N GLU A 593 3.62 4.95 2.63
CA GLU A 593 4.50 5.90 3.34
C GLU A 593 5.81 5.19 3.68
N GLU A 594 6.95 5.86 3.53
CA GLU A 594 8.20 5.40 4.13
C GLU A 594 8.05 5.50 5.67
N SER A 595 8.09 4.37 6.38
CA SER A 595 7.60 4.29 7.76
C SER A 595 8.19 5.37 8.68
N GLY A 596 7.34 6.29 9.13
CA GLY A 596 7.69 7.32 10.11
C GLY A 596 8.21 8.65 9.53
N THR A 597 8.20 8.83 8.21
CA THR A 597 8.48 10.13 7.57
C THR A 597 7.27 11.07 7.63
N GLY A 598 6.05 10.53 7.55
CA GLY A 598 4.80 11.26 7.40
C GLY A 598 4.52 11.78 5.99
N GLU A 599 5.33 11.36 5.01
CA GLU A 599 5.18 11.66 3.58
C GLU A 599 4.44 10.48 2.94
N ILE A 600 3.22 10.76 2.47
CA ILE A 600 2.28 9.74 2.00
C ILE A 600 2.19 9.86 0.49
N THR A 601 2.57 8.78 -0.19
CA THR A 601 2.40 8.60 -1.62
C THR A 601 1.05 7.99 -1.92
N ASP A 602 0.27 8.63 -2.79
CA ASP A 602 -0.98 8.09 -3.32
C ASP A 602 -0.67 7.26 -4.57
N PHE A 603 -1.23 6.05 -4.66
CA PHE A 603 -1.13 5.26 -5.90
C PHE A 603 -2.49 4.72 -6.35
N THR A 604 -2.66 4.68 -7.66
CA THR A 604 -3.84 4.13 -8.32
C THR A 604 -3.43 3.30 -9.52
N GLU A 605 -4.25 2.31 -9.87
CA GLU A 605 -4.02 1.52 -11.09
C GLU A 605 -2.70 0.73 -11.00
N ILE A 606 -2.54 -0.08 -9.94
CA ILE A 606 -1.34 -0.93 -9.76
C ILE A 606 -1.76 -2.39 -9.51
N GLU A 607 -1.28 -3.35 -10.28
CA GLU A 607 -1.65 -4.77 -10.12
C GLU A 607 -0.87 -5.45 -9.00
N THR A 608 0.40 -5.08 -8.85
CA THR A 608 1.33 -5.72 -7.93
C THR A 608 2.00 -4.70 -7.03
N LEU A 609 1.80 -4.85 -5.72
CA LEU A 609 2.59 -4.14 -4.71
C LEU A 609 3.63 -5.08 -4.12
N VAL A 610 4.90 -4.69 -4.19
CA VAL A 610 6.02 -5.36 -3.54
C VAL A 610 6.51 -4.50 -2.39
N LEU A 611 6.50 -5.07 -1.18
CA LEU A 611 6.96 -4.39 0.03
C LEU A 611 8.50 -4.35 0.10
N SER A 612 9.05 -3.84 1.20
CA SER A 612 10.49 -3.68 1.36
C SER A 612 11.13 -4.96 1.93
N ASN A 613 12.43 -4.93 2.25
CA ASN A 613 13.08 -6.00 3.04
C ASN A 613 13.30 -5.57 4.50
N ASN A 614 12.56 -4.55 4.93
CA ASN A 614 12.57 -4.00 6.28
C ASN A 614 11.19 -4.24 6.90
N ASN A 615 11.02 -3.85 8.16
CA ASN A 615 9.75 -4.04 8.85
C ASN A 615 8.64 -3.21 8.22
N ASP A 616 7.67 -3.88 7.62
CA ASP A 616 6.57 -3.26 6.88
C ASP A 616 5.24 -3.37 7.62
N SER A 617 4.31 -2.46 7.32
CA SER A 617 2.92 -2.50 7.75
C SER A 617 2.01 -2.50 6.53
N TYR A 618 1.21 -3.54 6.35
CA TYR A 618 0.27 -3.69 5.24
C TYR A 618 -1.16 -3.84 5.76
N ASP A 619 -2.07 -2.97 5.33
CA ASP A 619 -3.50 -3.03 5.65
C ASP A 619 -4.35 -3.03 4.39
N SER A 620 -5.00 -4.17 4.10
CA SER A 620 -6.00 -4.33 3.04
C SER A 620 -7.36 -4.76 3.60
N SER A 621 -7.67 -4.38 4.84
CA SER A 621 -8.91 -4.75 5.54
C SER A 621 -10.18 -4.25 4.84
N ALA A 622 -10.07 -3.22 4.00
CA ALA A 622 -11.18 -2.61 3.27
C ALA A 622 -11.56 -3.34 1.97
N VAL A 623 -10.74 -4.29 1.50
CA VAL A 623 -10.91 -4.93 0.17
C VAL A 623 -11.30 -6.41 0.26
N GLY A 624 -11.55 -7.00 -0.92
CA GLY A 624 -11.86 -8.43 -1.07
C GLY A 624 -10.61 -9.31 -1.06
N ALA A 625 -10.61 -10.37 -1.87
CA ALA A 625 -9.49 -11.32 -1.95
C ALA A 625 -8.22 -10.67 -2.47
N ILE A 626 -7.09 -10.88 -1.79
CA ILE A 626 -5.78 -10.31 -2.12
C ILE A 626 -4.65 -11.35 -2.03
N THR A 627 -3.50 -11.04 -2.63
CA THR A 627 -2.25 -11.77 -2.42
C THR A 627 -1.18 -10.78 -1.96
N VAL A 628 -0.47 -11.10 -0.88
CA VAL A 628 0.57 -10.22 -0.30
C VAL A 628 1.73 -11.06 0.25
N ALA A 629 2.94 -10.51 0.16
CA ALA A 629 4.17 -11.06 0.73
C ALA A 629 4.93 -9.96 1.49
N GLY A 630 5.30 -10.23 2.75
CA GLY A 630 6.09 -9.32 3.61
C GLY A 630 7.57 -9.24 3.23
N LEU A 631 8.15 -10.36 2.76
CA LEU A 631 9.58 -10.51 2.43
C LEU A 631 10.46 -10.65 3.70
N ASP A 632 11.61 -9.99 3.78
CA ASP A 632 12.41 -9.99 5.02
C ASP A 632 11.91 -8.85 5.92
N GLY A 633 11.89 -9.01 7.24
CA GLY A 633 11.42 -7.96 8.16
C GLY A 633 10.49 -8.51 9.22
N ASP A 634 10.35 -7.80 10.34
CA ASP A 634 9.27 -8.13 11.31
C ASP A 634 8.00 -7.37 10.86
N ASP A 635 7.17 -8.02 10.05
CA ASP A 635 6.07 -7.35 9.33
C ASP A 635 4.74 -7.41 10.07
N THR A 636 3.85 -6.46 9.80
CA THR A 636 2.46 -6.48 10.26
C THR A 636 1.52 -6.48 9.07
N ILE A 637 0.82 -7.59 8.85
CA ILE A 637 -0.07 -7.78 7.69
C ILE A 637 -1.51 -7.96 8.17
N THR A 638 -2.42 -7.09 7.72
CA THR A 638 -3.86 -7.18 7.97
C THR A 638 -4.62 -7.25 6.64
N THR A 639 -5.45 -8.27 6.45
CA THR A 639 -6.29 -8.42 5.25
C THR A 639 -7.79 -8.43 5.56
N GLY A 640 -8.61 -8.56 4.51
CA GLY A 640 -10.01 -8.17 4.52
C GLY A 640 -10.99 -9.31 4.77
N SER A 641 -12.07 -9.33 3.96
CA SER A 641 -13.10 -10.38 4.01
C SER A 641 -12.96 -11.39 2.86
N GLY A 642 -11.79 -11.38 2.24
CA GLY A 642 -11.46 -12.05 1.00
C GLY A 642 -11.28 -13.56 1.14
N ALA A 643 -10.51 -14.14 0.22
CA ALA A 643 -9.94 -15.46 0.41
C ALA A 643 -8.47 -15.26 0.05
N ASP A 644 -7.72 -14.86 1.07
CA ASP A 644 -6.46 -14.17 0.92
C ASP A 644 -5.31 -15.17 0.86
N THR A 645 -4.24 -14.82 0.15
CA THR A 645 -2.98 -15.57 0.13
C THR A 645 -1.89 -14.69 0.71
N ILE A 646 -1.36 -15.09 1.87
CA ILE A 646 -0.46 -14.28 2.67
C ILE A 646 0.83 -15.08 2.92
N SER A 647 1.97 -14.43 2.70
CA SER A 647 3.30 -14.87 3.11
C SER A 647 3.87 -13.78 4.01
N GLY A 648 4.24 -14.11 5.24
CA GLY A 648 4.98 -13.23 6.14
C GLY A 648 6.37 -13.02 5.58
N GLY A 649 7.20 -14.06 5.66
CA GLY A 649 8.49 -14.11 4.99
C GLY A 649 9.57 -14.44 6.01
N ASP A 650 10.74 -13.80 5.99
CA ASP A 650 11.77 -13.99 7.02
C ASP A 650 11.68 -12.89 8.09
N GLY A 651 11.23 -13.21 9.30
CA GLY A 651 11.19 -12.30 10.45
C GLY A 651 10.19 -12.73 11.51
N ALA A 652 9.86 -11.86 12.47
CA ALA A 652 8.82 -12.14 13.46
C ALA A 652 7.53 -11.43 13.07
N ASP A 653 6.70 -12.10 12.27
CA ASP A 653 5.56 -11.45 11.63
C ASP A 653 4.30 -11.48 12.49
N LEU A 654 3.47 -10.45 12.32
CA LEU A 654 2.13 -10.35 12.89
C LEU A 654 1.10 -10.36 11.76
N ILE A 655 0.34 -11.44 11.64
CA ILE A 655 -0.60 -11.63 10.53
C ILE A 655 -2.04 -11.76 11.04
N SER A 656 -2.94 -10.94 10.50
CA SER A 656 -4.39 -10.99 10.73
C SER A 656 -5.14 -11.05 9.40
N ALA A 657 -5.57 -12.25 8.99
CA ALA A 657 -6.20 -12.46 7.67
C ALA A 657 -7.68 -12.05 7.59
N GLY A 658 -8.30 -11.68 8.72
CA GLY A 658 -9.69 -11.24 8.74
C GLY A 658 -10.71 -12.37 8.55
N GLN A 659 -11.72 -12.14 7.71
CA GLN A 659 -12.72 -13.15 7.36
C GLN A 659 -12.37 -13.74 6.00
N GLY A 660 -12.66 -15.01 5.77
CA GLY A 660 -12.28 -15.60 4.49
C GLY A 660 -11.93 -17.06 4.63
N ASN A 661 -11.54 -17.70 3.54
CA ASN A 661 -10.85 -18.97 3.65
C ASN A 661 -9.43 -18.71 3.18
N ASP A 662 -8.56 -18.38 4.13
CA ASP A 662 -7.29 -17.77 3.85
C ASP A 662 -6.16 -18.81 3.81
N SER A 663 -5.12 -18.55 3.02
CA SER A 663 -3.91 -19.35 2.93
C SER A 663 -2.75 -18.53 3.45
N ILE A 664 -2.27 -18.87 4.65
CA ILE A 664 -1.32 -18.07 5.41
C ILE A 664 -0.04 -18.87 5.65
N SER A 665 1.10 -18.29 5.29
CA SER A 665 2.44 -18.80 5.63
C SER A 665 3.19 -17.75 6.43
N GLY A 666 3.75 -18.10 7.59
CA GLY A 666 4.73 -17.27 8.30
C GLY A 666 6.16 -17.44 7.77
N ASP A 667 6.42 -18.53 7.05
CA ASP A 667 7.72 -18.84 6.43
C ASP A 667 8.91 -18.98 7.41
N GLY A 668 9.64 -17.94 7.77
CA GLY A 668 10.83 -18.01 8.59
C GLY A 668 10.78 -17.04 9.76
N GLY A 669 11.07 -17.51 10.97
CA GLY A 669 11.15 -16.67 12.16
C GLY A 669 10.05 -17.00 13.18
N ALA A 670 9.56 -16.02 13.92
CA ALA A 670 8.72 -16.29 15.10
C ALA A 670 7.39 -15.56 14.99
N ASP A 671 6.46 -16.20 14.28
CA ASP A 671 5.28 -15.52 13.76
C ASP A 671 4.08 -15.64 14.70
N THR A 672 3.22 -14.63 14.66
CA THR A 672 1.96 -14.57 15.40
C THR A 672 0.79 -14.42 14.43
N PHE A 673 -0.11 -15.40 14.44
CA PHE A 673 -1.33 -15.39 13.63
C PHE A 673 -2.53 -15.00 14.49
N GLN A 674 -3.00 -13.77 14.35
CA GLN A 674 -4.15 -13.26 15.10
C GLN A 674 -5.46 -13.66 14.44
N LEU A 675 -6.33 -14.32 15.23
CA LEU A 675 -7.67 -14.69 14.79
C LEU A 675 -8.70 -13.69 15.29
N LEU A 676 -9.58 -13.27 14.38
CA LEU A 676 -10.69 -12.35 14.65
C LEU A 676 -12.04 -13.06 14.53
N ASP A 677 -13.08 -12.42 15.07
CA ASP A 677 -14.44 -12.99 15.06
C ASP A 677 -14.89 -13.35 13.63
N ASN A 678 -15.39 -14.59 13.47
CA ASN A 678 -15.84 -15.17 12.20
C ASN A 678 -14.73 -15.41 11.15
N PHE A 679 -13.48 -15.62 11.58
CA PHE A 679 -12.46 -16.22 10.69
C PHE A 679 -13.02 -17.50 10.04
N GLY A 680 -12.67 -17.75 8.78
CA GLY A 680 -13.28 -18.86 8.05
C GLY A 680 -12.42 -20.11 8.10
N THR A 681 -12.43 -20.89 7.01
CA THR A 681 -11.74 -22.17 6.94
C THR A 681 -10.30 -21.96 6.48
N ASP A 682 -9.48 -21.44 7.39
CA ASP A 682 -8.12 -20.97 7.07
C ASP A 682 -7.10 -22.11 7.07
N THR A 683 -6.04 -21.94 6.29
CA THR A 683 -4.88 -22.81 6.24
C THR A 683 -3.66 -22.04 6.70
N ILE A 684 -3.17 -22.35 7.90
CA ILE A 684 -2.07 -21.62 8.56
C ILE A 684 -0.82 -22.49 8.60
N SER A 685 0.31 -21.96 8.15
CA SER A 685 1.62 -22.62 8.21
C SER A 685 2.61 -21.70 8.92
N GLY A 686 3.07 -22.08 10.11
CA GLY A 686 4.08 -21.32 10.86
C GLY A 686 5.49 -21.38 10.25
N GLY A 687 5.80 -22.37 9.41
CA GLY A 687 7.12 -22.44 8.79
C GLY A 687 8.25 -22.78 9.78
N LEU A 688 9.33 -21.99 9.78
CA LEU A 688 10.56 -22.17 10.53
C LEU A 688 10.66 -21.23 11.74
N GLY A 689 10.19 -21.67 12.90
CA GLY A 689 10.66 -21.12 14.17
C GLY A 689 9.73 -21.41 15.32
N THR A 690 9.31 -20.38 16.06
CA THR A 690 8.43 -20.53 17.22
C THR A 690 7.17 -19.73 17.03
N ASP A 691 6.20 -20.37 16.38
CA ASP A 691 5.04 -19.69 15.82
C ASP A 691 3.82 -19.90 16.71
N VAL A 692 2.96 -18.90 16.80
CA VAL A 692 1.84 -18.83 17.74
C VAL A 692 0.57 -18.46 17.00
N ILE A 693 -0.53 -19.16 17.29
CA ILE A 693 -1.87 -18.67 16.96
C ILE A 693 -2.40 -17.91 18.17
N ASP A 694 -2.89 -16.69 17.97
CA ASP A 694 -3.49 -15.85 19.02
C ASP A 694 -4.99 -15.67 18.78
N ALA A 695 -5.81 -16.34 19.61
CA ALA A 695 -7.26 -16.25 19.59
C ALA A 695 -7.82 -15.39 20.75
N SER A 696 -6.96 -14.69 21.50
CA SER A 696 -7.39 -13.86 22.63
C SER A 696 -8.29 -12.69 22.24
N GLY A 697 -8.30 -12.32 20.95
CA GLY A 697 -9.15 -11.27 20.38
C GLY A 697 -10.61 -11.66 20.13
N LEU A 698 -10.98 -12.94 20.27
CA LEU A 698 -12.33 -13.41 19.98
C LEU A 698 -13.33 -13.00 21.07
N THR A 699 -14.49 -12.49 20.64
CA THR A 699 -15.52 -11.98 21.55
C THR A 699 -16.89 -12.63 21.38
N ALA A 700 -17.11 -13.32 20.25
CA ALA A 700 -18.42 -13.89 19.92
C ALA A 700 -18.58 -15.36 20.33
N HIS A 701 -17.56 -16.17 20.05
CA HIS A 701 -17.49 -17.61 20.31
C HIS A 701 -16.04 -18.00 20.63
N GLY A 702 -15.84 -19.13 21.30
CA GLY A 702 -14.50 -19.70 21.49
C GLY A 702 -14.04 -20.49 20.27
N ILE A 703 -12.99 -21.29 20.45
CA ILE A 703 -12.36 -22.10 19.41
C ILE A 703 -12.44 -23.59 19.71
N ASP A 704 -12.60 -24.38 18.65
CA ASP A 704 -12.41 -25.83 18.69
C ASP A 704 -11.03 -26.16 18.10
N VAL A 705 -10.10 -26.65 18.92
CA VAL A 705 -8.74 -27.04 18.52
C VAL A 705 -8.58 -28.55 18.61
N THR A 706 -8.17 -29.20 17.52
CA THR A 706 -7.81 -30.63 17.53
C THR A 706 -6.40 -30.84 17.02
N PHE A 707 -5.50 -31.28 17.90
CA PHE A 707 -4.13 -31.62 17.55
C PHE A 707 -4.05 -32.97 16.84
N SER A 708 -3.28 -33.03 15.75
CA SER A 708 -2.96 -34.25 14.99
C SER A 708 -1.55 -34.77 15.29
N ASN A 709 -0.68 -33.90 15.80
CA ASN A 709 0.62 -34.19 16.41
C ASN A 709 1.02 -32.98 17.30
N ASN A 710 2.29 -32.85 17.67
CA ASN A 710 2.74 -31.76 18.52
C ASN A 710 2.52 -30.36 17.91
N ASN A 711 2.64 -30.17 16.59
CA ASN A 711 2.64 -28.82 15.99
C ASN A 711 1.58 -28.62 14.90
N ASN A 712 0.75 -29.63 14.64
CA ASN A 712 -0.22 -29.59 13.56
C ASN A 712 -1.60 -29.99 14.06
N GLY A 713 -2.64 -29.44 13.48
CA GLY A 713 -4.01 -29.73 13.87
C GLY A 713 -5.04 -29.01 13.03
N THR A 714 -6.25 -28.95 13.56
CA THR A 714 -7.37 -28.19 13.02
C THR A 714 -7.87 -27.18 14.04
N ILE A 715 -8.41 -26.07 13.55
CA ILE A 715 -8.99 -24.99 14.36
C ILE A 715 -10.26 -24.46 13.67
N ASN A 716 -11.30 -24.13 14.44
CA ASN A 716 -12.50 -23.45 13.95
C ASN A 716 -13.12 -22.57 15.05
N ASP A 717 -14.01 -21.65 14.67
CA ASP A 717 -14.69 -20.68 15.54
C ASP A 717 -16.04 -21.18 16.11
N GLN A 718 -16.27 -22.49 16.14
CA GLN A 718 -17.53 -23.15 16.50
C GLN A 718 -18.73 -22.85 15.58
N THR A 719 -18.54 -22.03 14.54
CA THR A 719 -19.59 -21.70 13.56
C THR A 719 -19.31 -22.27 12.17
N ASN A 720 -18.04 -22.44 11.83
CA ASN A 720 -17.56 -22.83 10.51
C ASN A 720 -17.02 -24.28 10.45
N ALA A 721 -16.55 -24.67 9.27
CA ALA A 721 -15.84 -25.94 9.08
C ALA A 721 -14.39 -25.82 9.56
N ASP A 722 -13.79 -26.96 9.90
CA ASP A 722 -12.40 -27.05 10.37
C ASP A 722 -11.38 -26.45 9.39
N GLY A 723 -10.76 -25.35 9.78
CA GLY A 723 -9.48 -24.88 9.24
C GLY A 723 -8.33 -25.77 9.70
N SER A 724 -7.13 -25.54 9.19
CA SER A 724 -5.95 -26.34 9.51
C SER A 724 -4.75 -25.49 9.85
N PHE A 725 -3.91 -26.00 10.77
CA PHE A 725 -2.63 -25.39 11.09
C PHE A 725 -1.48 -26.41 11.07
N SER A 726 -0.28 -25.92 10.76
CA SER A 726 0.95 -26.72 10.78
C SER A 726 2.15 -25.90 11.22
N SER A 727 3.16 -26.58 11.78
CA SER A 727 4.37 -25.99 12.39
C SER A 727 4.14 -25.12 13.63
N ILE A 728 2.90 -24.77 13.98
CA ILE A 728 2.55 -23.95 15.15
C ILE A 728 3.02 -24.56 16.46
N ARG A 729 3.76 -23.76 17.25
CA ARG A 729 4.28 -24.18 18.54
C ARG A 729 3.23 -24.07 19.64
N ASP A 730 2.45 -23.00 19.63
CA ASP A 730 1.52 -22.67 20.70
C ASP A 730 0.21 -22.02 20.21
N VAL A 731 -0.82 -22.07 21.03
CA VAL A 731 -2.12 -21.43 20.79
C VAL A 731 -2.50 -20.66 22.05
N ILE A 732 -2.72 -19.36 21.92
CA ILE A 732 -3.30 -18.52 22.96
C ILE A 732 -4.82 -18.59 22.81
N PHE A 733 -5.48 -19.07 23.86
CA PHE A 733 -6.92 -19.33 23.91
C PHE A 733 -7.73 -18.06 24.16
N SER A 734 -9.03 -18.13 23.93
CA SER A 734 -9.94 -16.99 24.02
C SER A 734 -10.53 -16.85 25.42
N ASP A 735 -11.14 -15.70 25.75
CA ASP A 735 -11.95 -15.56 26.97
C ASP A 735 -13.37 -16.15 26.80
N GLN A 736 -13.59 -17.01 25.80
CA GLN A 736 -14.84 -17.71 25.53
C GLN A 736 -14.65 -19.22 25.69
N ALA A 737 -15.75 -19.96 25.85
CA ALA A 737 -15.72 -21.41 26.02
C ALA A 737 -15.00 -22.13 24.86
N ASP A 738 -13.85 -22.71 25.14
CA ASP A 738 -12.94 -23.35 24.19
C ASP A 738 -12.95 -24.88 24.32
N ASN A 739 -12.85 -25.59 23.19
CA ASN A 739 -12.77 -27.06 23.16
C ASN A 739 -11.43 -27.53 22.59
N VAL A 740 -10.62 -28.19 23.41
CA VAL A 740 -9.29 -28.65 23.04
C VAL A 740 -9.20 -30.17 23.05
N ASN A 741 -8.89 -30.77 21.91
CA ASN A 741 -8.52 -32.17 21.79
C ASN A 741 -7.01 -32.31 21.56
N ALA A 742 -6.31 -32.68 22.63
CA ALA A 742 -4.86 -32.84 22.73
C ALA A 742 -4.40 -34.32 22.78
N ASP A 743 -5.25 -35.26 22.35
CA ASP A 743 -4.96 -36.71 22.35
C ASP A 743 -3.70 -37.07 21.54
N ALA A 744 -3.37 -36.30 20.50
CA ALA A 744 -2.24 -36.60 19.61
C ALA A 744 -0.91 -35.94 20.03
N ILE A 745 -0.89 -35.12 21.08
CA ILE A 745 0.34 -34.49 21.59
C ILE A 745 1.14 -35.52 22.40
N THR A 746 2.44 -35.64 22.14
CA THR A 746 3.33 -36.63 22.78
C THR A 746 4.57 -36.03 23.44
N SER A 747 4.78 -34.73 23.33
CA SER A 747 5.86 -34.01 24.01
C SER A 747 5.52 -33.72 25.46
N ASN A 748 6.50 -33.87 26.36
CA ASN A 748 6.40 -33.40 27.74
C ASN A 748 6.45 -31.86 27.80
N ASN A 749 5.77 -31.29 28.79
CA ASN A 749 5.86 -29.89 29.22
C ASN A 749 5.35 -28.87 28.18
N ARG A 750 4.22 -29.20 27.54
CA ARG A 750 3.37 -28.23 26.84
C ARG A 750 2.43 -27.62 27.86
N ASP A 751 2.56 -26.31 28.02
CA ASP A 751 1.70 -25.47 28.83
C ASP A 751 0.51 -25.06 27.97
N HIS A 752 -0.72 -25.20 28.48
CA HIS A 752 -1.90 -24.65 27.84
C HIS A 752 -2.70 -23.89 28.90
N ASP A 753 -2.81 -22.59 28.70
CA ASP A 753 -3.67 -21.71 29.48
C ASP A 753 -4.95 -21.48 28.69
N LEU A 754 -6.06 -22.04 29.15
CA LEU A 754 -7.37 -21.95 28.50
C LEU A 754 -8.05 -20.58 28.71
N ALA A 755 -7.44 -19.70 29.51
CA ALA A 755 -7.87 -18.34 29.78
C ALA A 755 -9.23 -18.25 30.50
N GLY A 756 -10.35 -18.14 29.80
CA GLY A 756 -11.64 -18.03 30.46
C GLY A 756 -12.78 -18.49 29.56
N GLY A 757 -13.89 -18.91 30.15
CA GLY A 757 -14.90 -19.67 29.45
C GLY A 757 -15.27 -20.91 30.25
N ASP A 758 -16.32 -21.61 29.86
CA ASP A 758 -16.54 -22.97 30.38
C ASP A 758 -15.82 -23.93 29.42
N ASP A 759 -14.55 -24.25 29.70
CA ASP A 759 -13.65 -24.88 28.74
C ASP A 759 -13.62 -26.41 28.84
N SER A 760 -13.25 -27.07 27.74
CA SER A 760 -13.15 -28.52 27.67
C SER A 760 -11.81 -28.97 27.09
N TYR A 761 -10.94 -29.53 27.92
CA TYR A 761 -9.64 -30.09 27.52
C TYR A 761 -9.62 -31.62 27.61
N ALA A 762 -9.31 -32.30 26.50
CA ALA A 762 -9.25 -33.75 26.42
C ALA A 762 -7.92 -34.24 25.84
N ALA A 763 -7.17 -35.01 26.63
CA ALA A 763 -5.92 -35.66 26.21
C ALA A 763 -5.78 -37.10 26.69
N SER A 764 -6.90 -37.78 26.95
CA SER A 764 -6.97 -39.15 27.46
C SER A 764 -6.20 -40.21 26.65
N GLY A 765 -5.97 -39.96 25.34
CA GLY A 765 -5.23 -40.84 24.44
C GLY A 765 -3.71 -40.61 24.43
N SER A 766 -3.22 -39.61 25.16
CA SER A 766 -1.86 -39.10 25.05
C SER A 766 -0.93 -39.61 26.16
N SER A 767 0.38 -39.46 25.94
CA SER A 767 1.41 -39.76 26.94
C SER A 767 2.40 -38.60 27.05
N GLY A 768 2.80 -38.24 28.26
CA GLY A 768 3.77 -37.20 28.57
C GLY A 768 3.18 -36.13 29.49
N ASP A 769 4.03 -35.55 30.32
CA ASP A 769 3.70 -34.56 31.35
C ASP A 769 3.09 -33.29 30.73
N ARG A 770 1.96 -32.81 31.26
CA ARG A 770 1.21 -31.62 30.85
C ARG A 770 1.18 -30.57 31.95
N ASP A 771 1.13 -29.31 31.57
CA ASP A 771 0.73 -28.21 32.45
C ASP A 771 -0.52 -27.58 31.82
N VAL A 772 -1.65 -27.59 32.52
CA VAL A 772 -2.93 -27.08 32.00
C VAL A 772 -3.60 -26.22 33.06
N SER A 773 -3.95 -25.00 32.68
CA SER A 773 -4.72 -24.06 33.49
C SER A 773 -6.10 -23.85 32.83
N GLY A 774 -7.19 -24.09 33.57
CA GLY A 774 -8.56 -23.81 33.13
C GLY A 774 -8.88 -22.32 33.12
N GLY A 775 -8.41 -21.60 34.14
CA GLY A 775 -8.55 -20.16 34.21
C GLY A 775 -9.87 -19.76 34.86
N SER A 776 -10.82 -19.18 34.14
CA SER A 776 -12.10 -18.77 34.73
C SER A 776 -13.32 -19.36 34.03
N GLY A 777 -14.18 -20.04 34.77
CA GLY A 777 -15.43 -20.64 34.32
C GLY A 777 -15.51 -22.08 34.81
N ASN A 778 -16.47 -22.88 34.33
CA ASN A 778 -16.63 -24.25 34.80
C ASN A 778 -15.95 -25.21 33.83
N ASP A 779 -14.73 -25.59 34.14
CA ASP A 779 -13.84 -26.25 33.20
C ASP A 779 -13.87 -27.76 33.34
N THR A 780 -13.68 -28.46 32.23
CA THR A 780 -13.53 -29.92 32.20
C THR A 780 -12.17 -30.27 31.63
N ILE A 781 -11.23 -30.68 32.51
CA ILE A 781 -9.85 -30.97 32.12
C ILE A 781 -9.54 -32.46 32.36
N VAL A 782 -9.22 -33.17 31.28
CA VAL A 782 -8.79 -34.57 31.31
C VAL A 782 -7.46 -34.70 30.58
N THR A 783 -6.38 -34.99 31.31
CA THR A 783 -5.05 -35.22 30.72
C THR A 783 -4.78 -36.70 30.41
N GLY A 784 -3.56 -37.03 29.99
CA GLY A 784 -3.17 -38.35 29.50
C GLY A 784 -2.50 -39.21 30.57
N SER A 785 -1.58 -40.10 30.17
CA SER A 785 -0.63 -40.64 31.15
C SER A 785 0.60 -39.72 31.25
N GLY A 786 1.17 -39.50 32.41
CA GLY A 786 2.27 -38.55 32.62
C GLY A 786 2.28 -38.09 34.08
N ASP A 787 3.30 -37.33 34.49
CA ASP A 787 3.20 -36.59 35.74
C ASP A 787 2.62 -35.20 35.40
N ASP A 788 1.29 -35.08 35.41
CA ASP A 788 0.58 -33.89 34.92
C ASP A 788 0.35 -32.85 36.04
N SER A 789 0.29 -31.58 35.66
CA SER A 789 -0.06 -30.43 36.49
C SER A 789 -1.35 -29.82 35.93
N ILE A 790 -2.41 -29.82 36.73
CA ILE A 790 -3.71 -29.28 36.36
C ILE A 790 -4.15 -28.28 37.42
N ASP A 791 -4.50 -27.07 36.99
CA ASP A 791 -5.12 -26.02 37.79
C ASP A 791 -6.49 -25.70 37.18
N GLY A 792 -7.58 -25.89 37.93
CA GLY A 792 -8.94 -25.56 37.48
C GLY A 792 -9.13 -24.05 37.40
N GLY A 793 -8.76 -23.34 38.47
CA GLY A 793 -8.77 -21.88 38.49
C GLY A 793 -9.97 -21.36 39.28
N THR A 794 -10.92 -20.67 38.65
CA THR A 794 -12.14 -20.21 39.30
C THR A 794 -13.37 -20.78 38.62
N GLY A 795 -14.34 -21.28 39.37
CA GLY A 795 -15.56 -21.90 38.88
C GLY A 795 -15.69 -23.32 39.41
N SER A 796 -16.68 -24.07 38.95
CA SER A 796 -16.88 -25.46 39.40
C SER A 796 -16.30 -26.42 38.38
N ASP A 797 -15.11 -26.93 38.66
CA ASP A 797 -14.28 -27.63 37.69
C ASP A 797 -14.34 -29.15 37.81
N SER A 798 -14.00 -29.84 36.73
CA SER A 798 -13.93 -31.30 36.65
C SER A 798 -12.55 -31.74 36.17
N LEU A 799 -11.71 -32.23 37.08
CA LEU A 799 -10.30 -32.50 36.82
C LEU A 799 -9.96 -34.00 36.85
N GLN A 800 -9.16 -34.47 35.89
CA GLN A 800 -8.67 -35.86 35.84
C GLN A 800 -7.27 -35.98 35.22
N GLY A 801 -6.27 -36.32 36.03
CA GLY A 801 -4.88 -36.55 35.64
C GLY A 801 -4.57 -37.87 34.92
N ASN A 802 -5.45 -38.88 35.09
CA ASN A 802 -5.22 -40.25 34.62
C ASN A 802 -3.96 -40.90 35.22
N ALA A 803 -2.99 -41.38 34.44
CA ALA A 803 -1.97 -42.30 34.97
C ALA A 803 -0.60 -41.64 35.12
N GLY A 804 -0.18 -41.39 36.36
CA GLY A 804 1.16 -40.99 36.74
C GLY A 804 1.11 -40.22 38.06
N SER A 805 2.14 -39.43 38.38
CA SER A 805 2.18 -38.66 39.63
C SER A 805 1.62 -37.27 39.39
N ASP A 806 0.29 -37.17 39.36
CA ASP A 806 -0.38 -35.94 38.96
C ASP A 806 -0.53 -34.95 40.13
N THR A 807 -0.51 -33.65 39.81
CA THR A 807 -0.87 -32.55 40.71
C THR A 807 -2.16 -31.93 40.20
N LEU A 808 -3.23 -32.03 40.98
CA LEU A 808 -4.57 -31.56 40.64
C LEU A 808 -4.98 -30.47 41.63
N ASN A 809 -5.23 -29.26 41.17
CA ASN A 809 -5.71 -28.16 41.99
C ASN A 809 -7.07 -27.71 41.46
N GLY A 810 -8.13 -27.82 42.27
CA GLY A 810 -9.47 -27.34 41.92
C GLY A 810 -9.48 -25.82 41.78
N GLY A 811 -9.19 -25.13 42.87
CA GLY A 811 -9.11 -23.67 42.89
C GLY A 811 -10.27 -23.06 43.67
N ASP A 812 -10.93 -22.06 43.11
CA ASP A 812 -12.09 -21.41 43.74
C ASP A 812 -13.40 -21.99 43.16
N GLY A 813 -14.16 -22.79 43.91
CA GLY A 813 -15.51 -23.23 43.52
C GLY A 813 -15.83 -24.65 43.96
N GLU A 814 -17.00 -25.19 43.58
CA GLU A 814 -17.34 -26.58 43.96
C GLU A 814 -16.75 -27.55 42.92
N ASP A 815 -15.59 -28.14 43.21
CA ASP A 815 -14.81 -28.91 42.23
C ASP A 815 -15.02 -30.42 42.34
N THR A 816 -14.88 -31.13 41.21
CA THR A 816 -14.88 -32.58 41.14
C THR A 816 -13.53 -33.10 40.63
N ILE A 817 -12.77 -33.73 41.52
CA ILE A 817 -11.41 -34.20 41.23
C ILE A 817 -11.37 -35.74 41.20
N SER A 818 -10.94 -36.30 40.06
CA SER A 818 -10.87 -37.74 39.82
C SER A 818 -9.44 -38.28 40.00
N LEU A 819 -9.27 -39.14 40.99
CA LEU A 819 -7.98 -39.61 41.52
C LEU A 819 -7.54 -40.98 40.97
N PHE A 820 -6.24 -41.09 40.74
CA PHE A 820 -5.45 -42.27 40.40
C PHE A 820 -4.27 -42.50 41.39
N GLU A 821 -3.39 -43.47 41.11
CA GLU A 821 -2.24 -43.80 41.97
C GLU A 821 -1.12 -42.77 41.78
N ASN A 822 -0.57 -42.23 42.88
CA ASN A 822 0.48 -41.20 42.92
C ASN A 822 0.01 -39.74 42.78
N ASP A 823 -1.29 -39.52 42.64
CA ASP A 823 -1.88 -38.19 42.60
C ASP A 823 -1.76 -37.42 43.92
N THR A 824 -1.57 -36.12 43.78
CA THR A 824 -1.72 -35.10 44.82
C THR A 824 -2.83 -34.14 44.41
N ALA A 825 -3.94 -34.12 45.13
CA ALA A 825 -5.08 -33.28 44.84
C ALA A 825 -5.35 -32.26 45.96
N THR A 826 -5.68 -31.03 45.58
CA THR A 826 -6.18 -29.96 46.45
C THR A 826 -7.51 -29.47 45.89
N GLY A 827 -8.52 -29.34 46.74
CA GLY A 827 -9.84 -28.83 46.37
C GLY A 827 -9.79 -27.32 46.22
N GLY A 828 -9.52 -26.61 47.31
CA GLY A 828 -9.30 -25.17 47.32
C GLY A 828 -10.33 -24.45 48.18
N LEU A 829 -11.10 -23.51 47.62
CA LEU A 829 -12.21 -22.88 48.33
C LEU A 829 -13.52 -23.56 47.95
N ASN A 830 -14.50 -23.59 48.88
CA ASN A 830 -15.84 -24.18 48.72
C ASN A 830 -15.89 -25.72 48.94
N ASP A 831 -16.98 -26.38 48.51
CA ASP A 831 -17.28 -27.77 48.88
C ASP A 831 -16.81 -28.72 47.76
N ASP A 832 -15.68 -29.41 47.95
CA ASP A 832 -15.06 -30.22 46.88
C ASP A 832 -15.36 -31.72 46.96
N LEU A 833 -15.40 -32.38 45.81
CA LEU A 833 -15.66 -33.81 45.65
C LEU A 833 -14.46 -34.55 45.04
N PHE A 834 -13.84 -35.42 45.83
CA PHE A 834 -12.76 -36.29 45.39
C PHE A 834 -13.26 -37.72 45.13
N ASN A 835 -13.08 -38.22 43.91
CA ASN A 835 -13.55 -39.53 43.47
C ASN A 835 -12.38 -40.43 43.00
N PHE A 836 -12.35 -41.70 43.40
CA PHE A 836 -11.40 -42.65 42.80
C PHE A 836 -11.92 -43.18 41.46
N VAL A 837 -11.07 -43.21 40.44
CA VAL A 837 -11.44 -43.80 39.14
C VAL A 837 -11.38 -45.33 39.18
N ALA A 838 -12.31 -45.99 38.51
CA ALA A 838 -12.40 -47.45 38.49
C ALA A 838 -11.19 -48.08 37.79
N GLY A 839 -10.28 -48.67 38.56
CA GLY A 839 -9.05 -49.27 38.04
C GLY A 839 -7.76 -48.55 38.44
N ALA A 840 -7.84 -47.53 39.31
CA ALA A 840 -6.73 -46.85 39.99
C ALA A 840 -5.88 -47.76 40.93
N SER A 841 -5.69 -49.03 40.56
CA SER A 841 -4.84 -49.98 41.27
C SER A 841 -4.36 -51.05 40.29
N THR A 842 -3.18 -50.86 39.70
CA THR A 842 -2.61 -51.83 38.74
C THR A 842 -1.45 -52.67 39.29
N GLY A 843 -1.04 -52.45 40.54
CA GLY A 843 -0.45 -53.50 41.38
C GLY A 843 1.06 -53.50 41.55
N ALA A 844 1.67 -52.35 41.83
CA ALA A 844 3.08 -52.26 42.22
C ALA A 844 3.26 -51.60 43.60
N GLY A 845 2.72 -52.21 44.66
CA GLY A 845 2.70 -51.68 46.03
C GLY A 845 3.85 -50.76 46.45
N GLY A 846 3.48 -49.58 46.94
CA GLY A 846 4.39 -48.50 47.33
C GLY A 846 3.91 -47.10 46.97
N ASP A 847 2.83 -47.00 46.18
CA ASP A 847 2.25 -45.75 45.68
C ASP A 847 1.53 -44.95 46.78
N THR A 848 1.33 -43.65 46.55
CA THR A 848 0.64 -42.75 47.50
C THR A 848 -0.49 -41.99 46.83
N ILE A 849 -1.54 -41.61 47.55
CA ILE A 849 -2.53 -40.63 47.08
C ILE A 849 -2.65 -39.60 48.18
N SER A 850 -2.51 -38.32 47.86
CA SER A 850 -2.63 -37.23 48.81
C SER A 850 -3.81 -36.35 48.43
N VAL A 851 -4.71 -36.13 49.38
CA VAL A 851 -5.90 -35.28 49.20
C VAL A 851 -5.90 -34.21 50.27
N THR A 852 -6.07 -32.96 49.89
CA THR A 852 -6.34 -31.85 50.79
C THR A 852 -7.63 -31.21 50.32
N GLY A 853 -8.63 -31.08 51.18
CA GLY A 853 -9.86 -30.35 50.83
C GLY A 853 -9.54 -28.89 50.58
N GLY A 854 -9.29 -28.16 51.66
CA GLY A 854 -8.95 -26.74 51.62
C GLY A 854 -9.44 -26.08 52.90
N GLU A 855 -9.05 -24.84 53.18
CA GLU A 855 -9.49 -24.15 54.40
C GLU A 855 -9.70 -22.67 54.11
N ASP A 856 -10.94 -22.22 54.18
CA ASP A 856 -11.30 -20.83 53.97
C ASP A 856 -11.29 -20.02 55.29
N PRO A 857 -10.78 -18.77 55.34
CA PRO A 857 -10.80 -17.95 56.55
C PRO A 857 -12.22 -17.50 56.98
N GLY A 858 -13.03 -18.40 57.54
CA GLY A 858 -14.26 -18.07 58.26
C GLY A 858 -15.55 -18.77 57.85
N ASP A 859 -15.53 -19.82 57.01
CA ASP A 859 -16.70 -20.67 56.72
C ASP A 859 -16.48 -22.16 57.07
N VAL A 860 -17.54 -22.93 56.85
CA VAL A 860 -17.75 -24.38 57.03
C VAL A 860 -17.94 -25.02 55.66
N ASP A 861 -16.88 -24.97 54.85
CA ASP A 861 -16.69 -25.84 53.69
C ASP A 861 -16.81 -27.32 54.11
N ILE A 862 -17.26 -28.15 53.17
CA ILE A 862 -17.48 -29.57 53.38
C ILE A 862 -16.94 -30.38 52.21
N ASP A 863 -15.67 -30.74 52.33
CA ASP A 863 -14.96 -31.56 51.39
C ASP A 863 -15.31 -33.03 51.56
N THR A 864 -15.44 -33.73 50.44
CA THR A 864 -15.94 -35.10 50.37
C THR A 864 -14.97 -36.01 49.63
N LEU A 865 -14.31 -36.91 50.38
CA LEU A 865 -13.60 -38.05 49.80
C LEU A 865 -14.53 -39.25 49.58
N SER A 866 -14.92 -39.49 48.33
CA SER A 866 -15.78 -40.60 47.94
C SER A 866 -14.99 -41.89 47.68
N LEU A 867 -15.25 -42.92 48.50
CA LEU A 867 -14.59 -44.23 48.37
C LEU A 867 -15.26 -45.16 47.35
N ALA A 868 -16.26 -44.68 46.61
CA ALA A 868 -17.16 -45.52 45.79
C ALA A 868 -16.47 -46.21 44.59
N GLY A 869 -15.32 -45.69 44.13
CA GLY A 869 -14.55 -46.23 43.01
C GLY A 869 -13.49 -47.28 43.36
N LEU A 870 -13.20 -47.50 44.65
CA LEU A 870 -12.19 -48.46 45.09
C LEU A 870 -12.70 -49.91 44.96
N THR A 871 -12.05 -50.71 44.11
CA THR A 871 -12.44 -52.11 43.84
C THR A 871 -11.58 -53.14 44.59
N ASN A 872 -10.43 -52.75 45.14
CA ASN A 872 -9.42 -53.62 45.77
C ASN A 872 -9.19 -53.27 47.26
N LEU A 873 -10.26 -53.29 48.06
CA LEU A 873 -10.22 -53.03 49.50
C LEU A 873 -9.91 -54.28 50.32
N ALA A 874 -9.01 -54.15 51.31
CA ALA A 874 -8.55 -55.22 52.18
C ALA A 874 -9.69 -55.84 52.98
N GLY A 875 -10.26 -56.92 52.45
CA GLY A 875 -11.38 -57.64 53.07
C GLY A 875 -12.74 -56.92 52.98
N GLU A 876 -13.35 -56.92 51.80
CA GLU A 876 -14.75 -56.58 51.49
C GLU A 876 -15.32 -55.22 51.94
N LYS A 877 -14.79 -54.51 52.96
CA LYS A 877 -15.16 -53.13 53.38
C LYS A 877 -14.04 -52.52 54.25
N LEU A 878 -13.62 -51.29 53.98
CA LEU A 878 -12.76 -50.51 54.89
C LEU A 878 -13.45 -50.37 56.26
N THR A 879 -12.75 -50.70 57.33
CA THR A 879 -13.20 -50.49 58.71
C THR A 879 -12.40 -49.38 59.37
N GLN A 880 -12.91 -48.80 60.46
CA GLN A 880 -12.18 -47.77 61.22
C GLN A 880 -10.79 -48.24 61.72
N ALA A 881 -10.53 -49.56 61.76
CA ALA A 881 -9.22 -50.09 62.15
C ALA A 881 -8.16 -49.94 61.04
N ASP A 882 -8.60 -49.72 59.80
CA ASP A 882 -7.76 -49.63 58.61
C ASP A 882 -7.36 -48.17 58.31
N ILE A 883 -7.96 -47.20 59.01
CA ILE A 883 -7.66 -45.77 58.91
C ILE A 883 -6.94 -45.29 60.18
N THR A 884 -5.76 -44.69 60.00
CA THR A 884 -5.02 -43.99 61.05
C THR A 884 -5.34 -42.49 60.97
N PHE A 885 -6.11 -41.98 61.93
CA PHE A 885 -6.47 -40.57 61.99
C PHE A 885 -5.34 -39.72 62.57
N GLY A 886 -5.00 -38.62 61.88
CA GLY A 886 -4.05 -37.59 62.32
C GLY A 886 -4.72 -36.41 63.05
N GLY A 887 -6.00 -36.17 62.74
CA GLY A 887 -6.82 -35.06 63.21
C GLY A 887 -8.33 -35.39 63.22
N LEU A 888 -9.19 -34.37 63.20
CA LEU A 888 -10.65 -34.54 63.04
C LEU A 888 -11.03 -34.66 61.57
N GLU A 889 -10.34 -33.89 60.72
CA GLU A 889 -10.41 -33.91 59.27
C GLU A 889 -9.31 -34.77 58.59
N ASP A 890 -8.26 -35.20 59.31
CA ASP A 890 -7.13 -35.92 58.70
C ASP A 890 -7.09 -37.43 58.95
N GLY A 891 -6.66 -38.19 57.94
CA GLY A 891 -6.37 -39.61 58.11
C GLY A 891 -5.58 -40.24 56.98
N THR A 892 -5.13 -41.47 57.24
CA THR A 892 -4.38 -42.28 56.28
C THR A 892 -4.91 -43.71 56.29
N PHE A 893 -5.08 -44.35 55.14
CA PHE A 893 -5.37 -45.78 55.03
C PHE A 893 -4.57 -46.42 53.88
N THR A 894 -4.52 -47.75 53.85
CA THR A 894 -3.75 -48.50 52.86
C THR A 894 -4.64 -49.49 52.12
N LEU A 895 -4.54 -49.52 50.80
CA LEU A 895 -5.26 -50.43 49.91
C LEU A 895 -4.60 -51.84 49.88
N GLU A 896 -5.24 -52.86 49.26
CA GLU A 896 -4.70 -54.24 49.25
C GLU A 896 -3.36 -54.38 48.52
N ASP A 897 -3.15 -53.57 47.50
CA ASP A 897 -1.91 -53.51 46.72
C ASP A 897 -0.74 -52.88 47.49
N GLY A 898 -1.02 -52.12 48.56
CA GLY A 898 -0.03 -51.39 49.35
C GLY A 898 -0.04 -49.88 49.14
N THR A 899 -0.91 -49.33 48.28
CA THR A 899 -1.06 -47.90 48.03
C THR A 899 -1.59 -47.19 49.29
N VAL A 900 -0.94 -46.08 49.67
CA VAL A 900 -1.26 -45.32 50.89
C VAL A 900 -2.04 -44.06 50.53
N VAL A 901 -3.30 -44.00 50.92
CA VAL A 901 -4.14 -42.80 50.77
C VAL A 901 -4.03 -41.97 52.03
N THR A 902 -3.63 -40.71 51.90
CA THR A 902 -3.61 -39.70 52.96
C THR A 902 -4.58 -38.59 52.59
N PHE A 903 -5.36 -38.14 53.56
CA PHE A 903 -6.28 -37.03 53.42
C PHE A 903 -6.19 -36.09 54.62
N SER A 904 -6.45 -34.81 54.38
CA SER A 904 -6.57 -33.74 55.38
C SER A 904 -7.66 -32.75 54.95
N GLU A 905 -8.30 -32.08 55.91
CA GLU A 905 -9.43 -31.16 55.67
C GLU A 905 -10.58 -31.86 54.88
N ILE A 906 -11.32 -32.80 55.52
CA ILE A 906 -12.45 -33.59 54.95
C ILE A 906 -13.54 -33.87 56.04
N GLU A 907 -14.79 -33.38 55.89
CA GLU A 907 -15.72 -33.12 57.03
C GLU A 907 -16.92 -34.11 57.33
N ARG A 908 -17.38 -35.07 56.49
CA ARG A 908 -18.78 -35.66 56.62
C ARG A 908 -19.07 -37.21 56.70
N ILE A 909 -19.93 -37.64 57.69
CA ILE A 909 -20.98 -38.77 57.75
C ILE A 909 -22.13 -38.50 58.84
N ILE A 910 -23.47 -38.77 58.66
CA ILE A 910 -24.68 -38.44 59.56
C ILE A 910 -25.53 -39.68 60.08
N CYS A 911 -26.38 -39.69 61.19
CA CYS A 911 -27.28 -40.82 61.71
C CYS A 911 -28.17 -40.68 63.06
N PHE A 912 -29.09 -41.64 63.48
CA PHE A 912 -29.90 -41.72 64.78
C PHE A 912 -29.47 -42.80 65.81
N ASP A 913 -29.57 -42.66 67.15
CA ASP A 913 -29.35 -43.82 68.08
C ASP A 913 -30.42 -44.92 67.91
N ALA A 914 -30.02 -46.19 67.82
CA ALA A 914 -30.89 -47.35 67.73
C ALA A 914 -31.92 -47.46 68.87
N ASN A 915 -31.63 -46.89 70.04
CA ASN A 915 -32.57 -46.90 71.18
C ASN A 915 -33.59 -45.75 71.12
N ALA A 916 -33.39 -44.74 70.28
CA ALA A 916 -34.35 -43.66 70.10
C ALA A 916 -35.69 -44.22 69.63
N ARG A 917 -36.79 -43.93 70.33
CA ARG A 917 -38.10 -44.46 69.95
C ARG A 917 -38.83 -43.55 68.98
N ILE A 918 -39.13 -44.08 67.82
CA ILE A 918 -39.89 -43.42 66.76
C ILE A 918 -41.37 -43.71 66.95
N MET A 919 -42.21 -42.70 66.77
CA MET A 919 -43.66 -42.82 66.90
C MET A 919 -44.25 -43.69 65.78
N THR A 920 -45.01 -44.73 66.14
CA THR A 920 -45.77 -45.58 65.21
C THR A 920 -47.26 -45.57 65.58
N PRO A 921 -48.18 -46.05 64.71
CA PRO A 921 -49.63 -46.05 64.98
C PRO A 921 -50.03 -46.80 66.27
N THR A 922 -49.21 -47.76 66.70
CA THR A 922 -49.43 -48.58 67.90
C THR A 922 -48.66 -48.07 69.11
N GLY A 923 -47.96 -46.94 68.99
CA GLY A 923 -47.14 -46.30 70.01
C GLY A 923 -45.65 -46.21 69.63
N PRO A 924 -44.80 -45.55 70.45
CA PRO A 924 -43.37 -45.42 70.18
C PRO A 924 -42.62 -46.76 70.20
N ARG A 925 -41.76 -47.01 69.21
CA ARG A 925 -40.90 -48.21 69.08
C ARG A 925 -39.44 -47.80 68.83
N ALA A 926 -38.47 -48.53 69.36
CA ALA A 926 -37.04 -48.22 69.19
C ALA A 926 -36.63 -48.29 67.71
N ALA A 927 -35.81 -47.34 67.24
CA ALA A 927 -35.37 -47.24 65.85
C ALA A 927 -34.66 -48.52 65.38
N GLY A 928 -33.85 -49.14 66.25
CA GLY A 928 -33.17 -50.41 66.00
C GLY A 928 -34.11 -51.60 65.76
N GLN A 929 -35.39 -51.48 66.14
CA GLN A 929 -36.41 -52.55 66.03
C GLN A 929 -37.40 -52.34 64.88
N LEU A 930 -37.26 -51.24 64.12
CA LEU A 930 -38.09 -50.96 62.96
C LEU A 930 -37.57 -51.73 61.75
N LYS A 931 -38.45 -52.00 60.78
CA LYS A 931 -38.13 -52.72 59.55
C LYS A 931 -38.82 -52.06 58.36
N PRO A 932 -38.33 -52.29 57.11
CA PRO A 932 -39.06 -51.85 55.93
C PRO A 932 -40.52 -52.35 55.97
N GLY A 933 -41.46 -51.47 55.65
CA GLY A 933 -42.91 -51.69 55.71
C GLY A 933 -43.58 -51.35 57.04
N ASP A 934 -42.84 -51.17 58.15
CA ASP A 934 -43.42 -50.65 59.40
C ASP A 934 -43.93 -49.21 59.16
N LEU A 935 -45.13 -48.90 59.67
CA LEU A 935 -45.72 -47.56 59.55
C LEU A 935 -45.17 -46.64 60.65
N VAL A 936 -44.67 -45.48 60.25
CA VAL A 936 -44.22 -44.39 61.13
C VAL A 936 -45.20 -43.23 61.02
N VAL A 937 -45.46 -42.58 62.16
CA VAL A 937 -46.22 -41.33 62.19
C VAL A 937 -45.29 -40.22 61.72
N THR A 938 -45.59 -39.64 60.55
CA THR A 938 -44.93 -38.42 60.06
C THR A 938 -45.82 -37.22 60.32
N ARG A 939 -45.23 -36.02 60.39
CA ARG A 939 -45.97 -34.79 60.62
C ARG A 939 -46.76 -34.34 59.39
N ASP A 940 -46.09 -34.28 58.26
CA ASP A 940 -46.63 -33.63 57.05
C ASP A 940 -47.44 -34.58 56.17
N HIS A 941 -47.19 -35.88 56.26
CA HIS A 941 -47.68 -36.86 55.29
C HIS A 941 -48.48 -38.01 55.95
N GLY A 942 -48.88 -37.87 57.21
CA GLY A 942 -49.64 -38.89 57.93
C GLY A 942 -48.82 -40.16 58.20
N LEU A 943 -49.45 -41.34 58.12
CA LEU A 943 -48.76 -42.61 58.34
C LEU A 943 -47.98 -43.01 57.08
N GLN A 944 -46.66 -43.14 57.18
CA GLN A 944 -45.79 -43.51 56.06
C GLN A 944 -45.09 -44.85 56.33
N PRO A 945 -45.03 -45.77 55.35
CA PRO A 945 -44.24 -46.99 55.48
C PRO A 945 -42.75 -46.68 55.33
N ILE A 946 -41.92 -47.23 56.20
CA ILE A 946 -40.46 -47.19 56.03
C ILE A 946 -40.12 -47.94 54.74
N ARG A 947 -39.41 -47.29 53.83
CA ARG A 947 -38.98 -47.89 52.56
C ARG A 947 -37.62 -48.56 52.71
N TRP A 948 -36.71 -47.89 53.42
CA TRP A 948 -35.36 -48.39 53.67
C TRP A 948 -34.91 -48.02 55.09
N ILE A 949 -34.06 -48.89 55.67
CA ILE A 949 -33.47 -48.69 56.99
C ILE A 949 -32.00 -49.15 57.00
N GLY A 950 -31.09 -48.24 57.31
CA GLY A 950 -29.66 -48.52 57.47
C GLY A 950 -29.27 -48.56 58.94
N GLN A 951 -28.36 -49.45 59.34
CA GLN A 951 -27.87 -49.55 60.73
C GLN A 951 -26.35 -49.74 60.76
N ARG A 952 -25.65 -48.99 61.61
CA ARG A 952 -24.18 -49.04 61.76
C ARG A 952 -23.77 -48.81 63.20
N THR A 953 -22.94 -49.68 63.77
CA THR A 953 -22.39 -49.49 65.13
C THR A 953 -21.03 -48.79 65.08
N VAL A 954 -20.89 -47.70 65.83
CA VAL A 954 -19.64 -46.90 65.95
C VAL A 954 -19.26 -46.66 67.41
N LYS A 955 -18.04 -46.21 67.68
CA LYS A 955 -17.66 -45.72 69.01
C LYS A 955 -18.21 -44.31 69.22
N ALA A 956 -18.86 -44.09 70.36
CA ALA A 956 -19.49 -42.82 70.71
C ALA A 956 -18.45 -41.83 71.27
N THR A 957 -17.51 -41.38 70.44
CA THR A 957 -16.41 -40.46 70.83
C THR A 957 -16.19 -39.40 69.76
N GLY A 958 -15.79 -38.19 70.16
CA GLY A 958 -15.51 -37.10 69.20
C GLY A 958 -16.75 -36.74 68.35
N LEU A 959 -16.56 -36.56 67.04
CA LEU A 959 -17.62 -36.23 66.08
C LEU A 959 -18.69 -37.33 65.90
N LEU A 960 -18.43 -38.54 66.40
CA LEU A 960 -19.39 -39.65 66.42
C LEU A 960 -20.05 -39.83 67.80
N ALA A 961 -19.73 -38.97 68.78
CA ALA A 961 -20.42 -38.96 70.05
C ALA A 961 -21.82 -38.35 69.87
N PRO A 962 -22.89 -39.06 70.28
CA PRO A 962 -24.24 -38.57 70.10
C PRO A 962 -24.49 -37.26 70.84
N ILE A 963 -25.34 -36.42 70.26
CA ILE A 963 -25.98 -35.33 70.97
C ILE A 963 -27.21 -35.90 71.66
N GLU A 964 -27.22 -35.75 72.98
CA GLU A 964 -28.36 -36.10 73.83
C GLU A 964 -29.16 -34.85 74.17
N PHE A 965 -30.44 -34.88 73.81
CA PHE A 965 -31.45 -33.94 74.25
C PHE A 965 -32.14 -34.52 75.49
N ASP A 966 -31.99 -33.90 76.66
CA ASP A 966 -32.63 -34.36 77.90
C ASP A 966 -34.17 -34.35 77.78
N ALA A 967 -34.85 -35.05 78.68
CA ALA A 967 -36.31 -35.04 78.72
C ALA A 967 -36.86 -33.63 79.00
N GLY A 968 -37.81 -33.18 78.18
CA GLY A 968 -38.52 -31.90 78.34
C GLY A 968 -37.91 -30.71 77.59
N VAL A 969 -36.81 -30.89 76.86
CA VAL A 969 -36.17 -29.82 76.06
C VAL A 969 -37.07 -29.36 74.91
N PHE A 970 -37.76 -30.30 74.27
CA PHE A 970 -38.74 -30.05 73.21
C PHE A 970 -40.07 -30.73 73.51
N ASP A 971 -40.52 -30.65 74.77
CA ASP A 971 -41.70 -31.37 75.30
C ASP A 971 -41.62 -32.92 75.17
N ASN A 972 -40.41 -33.45 74.90
CA ASN A 972 -40.11 -34.86 74.83
C ASN A 972 -40.20 -35.54 76.18
N ARG A 973 -40.74 -36.76 76.21
CA ARG A 973 -40.94 -37.49 77.48
C ARG A 973 -39.68 -38.18 77.99
N ASN A 974 -38.70 -38.44 77.11
CA ASN A 974 -37.46 -39.14 77.43
C ASN A 974 -36.32 -38.52 76.62
N ALA A 975 -35.09 -38.79 77.04
CA ALA A 975 -33.93 -38.27 76.34
C ALA A 975 -33.84 -38.85 74.92
N LEU A 976 -33.52 -38.00 73.94
CA LEU A 976 -33.27 -38.39 72.55
C LEU A 976 -31.77 -38.32 72.28
N ARG A 977 -31.21 -39.35 71.63
CA ARG A 977 -29.82 -39.37 71.16
C ARG A 977 -29.78 -39.46 69.64
N VAL A 978 -29.01 -38.58 69.03
CA VAL A 978 -28.81 -38.51 67.57
C VAL A 978 -27.35 -38.21 67.27
N SER A 979 -26.90 -38.43 66.04
CA SER A 979 -25.56 -37.98 65.62
C SER A 979 -25.46 -36.45 65.68
N PRO A 980 -24.26 -35.90 65.84
CA PRO A 980 -24.03 -34.44 65.82
C PRO A 980 -24.64 -33.72 64.62
N GLN A 981 -24.63 -34.35 63.45
CA GLN A 981 -25.12 -33.75 62.21
C GLN A 981 -26.62 -34.03 61.94
N HIS A 982 -27.31 -34.76 62.82
CA HIS A 982 -28.73 -35.05 62.66
C HIS A 982 -29.57 -33.79 62.78
N ARG A 983 -30.50 -33.53 61.84
CA ARG A 983 -31.26 -32.29 61.88
C ARG A 983 -32.55 -32.40 62.70
N MET A 984 -32.70 -31.43 63.61
CA MET A 984 -33.83 -31.24 64.49
C MET A 984 -34.71 -30.12 63.94
N LEU A 985 -36.03 -30.28 63.98
CA LEU A 985 -36.92 -29.21 63.56
C LEU A 985 -37.12 -28.20 64.69
N ILE A 986 -36.87 -26.92 64.40
CA ILE A 986 -37.19 -25.82 65.30
C ILE A 986 -38.34 -24.99 64.75
N ARG A 987 -39.12 -24.38 65.66
CA ARG A 987 -40.18 -23.43 65.33
C ARG A 987 -40.02 -22.18 66.16
N ASP A 988 -39.95 -21.04 65.50
CA ASP A 988 -39.63 -19.78 66.15
C ASP A 988 -40.18 -18.61 65.31
N SER A 989 -40.90 -17.69 65.95
CA SER A 989 -41.40 -16.47 65.31
C SER A 989 -40.29 -15.59 64.72
N ALA A 990 -39.06 -15.69 65.23
CA ALA A 990 -37.88 -15.01 64.69
C ALA A 990 -37.50 -15.55 63.30
N LEU A 991 -37.76 -16.83 63.00
CA LEU A 991 -37.50 -17.40 61.68
C LEU A 991 -38.40 -16.80 60.61
N ARG A 992 -39.64 -16.47 60.96
CA ARG A 992 -40.56 -15.78 60.03
C ARG A 992 -40.07 -14.37 59.72
N LEU A 993 -39.34 -13.74 60.63
CA LEU A 993 -38.75 -12.41 60.44
C LEU A 993 -37.44 -12.47 59.66
N SER A 994 -36.61 -13.51 59.84
CA SER A 994 -35.27 -13.61 59.21
C SER A 994 -35.25 -14.40 57.90
N HIS A 995 -36.07 -15.45 57.75
CA HIS A 995 -36.06 -16.38 56.61
C HIS A 995 -37.45 -16.55 55.96
N GLY A 996 -38.47 -15.80 56.40
CA GLY A 996 -39.82 -15.87 55.83
C GLY A 996 -40.62 -17.14 56.16
N VAL A 997 -40.04 -18.10 56.89
CA VAL A 997 -40.64 -19.40 57.24
C VAL A 997 -40.87 -19.54 58.75
N ASP A 998 -41.87 -20.32 59.19
CA ASP A 998 -42.16 -20.50 60.62
C ASP A 998 -41.31 -21.62 61.27
N GLU A 999 -40.63 -22.43 60.45
CA GLU A 999 -39.92 -23.63 60.89
C GLU A 999 -38.78 -24.00 59.94
N MET A 1000 -37.66 -24.45 60.52
CA MET A 1000 -36.46 -24.83 59.79
C MET A 1000 -35.73 -25.96 60.55
N LEU A 1001 -34.89 -26.69 59.84
CA LEU A 1001 -34.04 -27.75 60.38
C LEU A 1001 -32.73 -27.17 60.93
N VAL A 1002 -32.21 -27.75 62.01
CA VAL A 1002 -30.96 -27.34 62.66
C VAL A 1002 -30.17 -28.59 63.02
N ALA A 1003 -28.89 -28.66 62.68
CA ALA A 1003 -28.03 -29.77 63.10
C ALA A 1003 -27.95 -29.84 64.64
N ALA A 1004 -28.08 -31.04 65.21
CA ALA A 1004 -28.09 -31.25 66.65
C ALA A 1004 -26.86 -30.67 67.36
N LYS A 1005 -25.69 -30.67 66.71
CA LYS A 1005 -24.45 -30.08 67.23
C LYS A 1005 -24.56 -28.58 67.49
N HIS A 1006 -25.30 -27.84 66.66
CA HIS A 1006 -25.49 -26.39 66.82
C HIS A 1006 -26.39 -26.04 68.03
N MET A 1007 -27.12 -27.02 68.55
CA MET A 1007 -28.07 -26.83 69.65
C MET A 1007 -27.47 -27.21 71.01
N VAL A 1008 -26.20 -27.65 71.05
CA VAL A 1008 -25.53 -28.04 72.28
C VAL A 1008 -25.38 -26.82 73.19
N ASN A 1009 -25.91 -26.90 74.40
CA ASN A 1009 -25.92 -25.81 75.38
C ASN A 1009 -25.19 -26.18 76.69
N GLY A 1010 -24.51 -27.33 76.70
CA GLY A 1010 -23.74 -27.85 77.83
C GLY A 1010 -24.55 -28.25 79.06
N THR A 1011 -25.88 -28.08 79.05
CA THR A 1011 -26.75 -28.38 80.19
C THR A 1011 -27.81 -29.41 79.80
N THR A 1012 -28.84 -29.00 79.05
CA THR A 1012 -29.97 -29.85 78.67
C THR A 1012 -29.84 -30.47 77.29
N ILE A 1013 -28.95 -29.93 76.44
CA ILE A 1013 -28.53 -30.53 75.17
C ILE A 1013 -27.02 -30.65 75.23
N ARG A 1014 -26.52 -31.89 75.19
CA ARG A 1014 -25.10 -32.19 75.43
C ARG A 1014 -24.58 -33.30 74.55
N GLN A 1015 -23.33 -33.19 74.13
CA GLN A 1015 -22.62 -34.29 73.51
C GLN A 1015 -22.23 -35.33 74.56
N VAL A 1016 -22.54 -36.60 74.31
CA VAL A 1016 -22.35 -37.70 75.25
C VAL A 1016 -21.29 -38.65 74.71
N SER A 1017 -20.07 -38.48 75.21
CA SER A 1017 -18.96 -39.37 74.87
C SER A 1017 -18.88 -40.58 75.82
N GLY A 1018 -18.65 -41.77 75.26
CA GLY A 1018 -18.36 -43.01 75.99
C GLY A 1018 -19.17 -44.23 75.51
N GLY A 1019 -18.48 -45.32 75.21
CA GLY A 1019 -19.07 -46.59 74.77
C GLY A 1019 -19.20 -46.72 73.25
N THR A 1020 -20.09 -47.61 72.80
CA THR A 1020 -20.48 -47.77 71.39
C THR A 1020 -21.94 -47.35 71.23
N ILE A 1021 -22.25 -46.70 70.12
CA ILE A 1021 -23.60 -46.34 69.71
C ILE A 1021 -23.91 -47.01 68.38
N GLU A 1022 -25.11 -47.58 68.29
CA GLU A 1022 -25.65 -48.05 67.01
C GLU A 1022 -26.48 -46.91 66.42
N TYR A 1023 -26.17 -46.58 65.18
CA TYR A 1023 -26.70 -45.47 64.44
C TYR A 1023 -27.63 -46.00 63.33
N VAL A 1024 -28.84 -45.48 63.23
CA VAL A 1024 -29.93 -45.94 62.36
C VAL A 1024 -30.35 -44.83 61.43
N HIS A 1025 -30.65 -45.14 60.17
CA HIS A 1025 -31.23 -44.24 59.17
C HIS A 1025 -32.58 -44.75 58.73
N LEU A 1026 -33.54 -43.85 58.50
CA LEU A 1026 -34.89 -44.19 58.08
C LEU A 1026 -35.26 -43.38 56.84
N MET A 1027 -35.65 -44.05 55.75
CA MET A 1027 -36.14 -43.40 54.53
C MET A 1027 -37.59 -43.77 54.22
N PHE A 1028 -38.32 -42.84 53.62
CA PHE A 1028 -39.72 -42.98 53.19
C PHE A 1028 -39.86 -42.70 51.68
N ASP A 1029 -41.07 -42.65 51.13
CA ASP A 1029 -41.31 -42.27 49.72
C ASP A 1029 -40.92 -40.82 49.39
N ARG A 1030 -40.61 -40.01 50.40
CA ARG A 1030 -40.12 -38.63 50.34
C ARG A 1030 -39.51 -38.29 51.70
N HIS A 1031 -38.62 -37.31 51.74
CA HIS A 1031 -38.13 -36.77 53.01
C HIS A 1031 -39.33 -36.32 53.87
N ALA A 1032 -39.35 -36.73 55.14
CA ALA A 1032 -40.43 -36.42 56.06
C ALA A 1032 -39.91 -36.05 57.46
N ILE A 1033 -40.65 -35.16 58.14
CA ILE A 1033 -40.47 -34.91 59.57
C ILE A 1033 -41.15 -36.04 60.36
N ILE A 1034 -40.39 -36.69 61.24
CA ILE A 1034 -40.85 -37.76 62.12
C ILE A 1034 -40.80 -37.36 63.59
N PHE A 1035 -41.43 -38.17 64.44
CA PHE A 1035 -41.40 -37.96 65.89
C PHE A 1035 -40.50 -38.98 66.58
N ALA A 1036 -39.32 -38.55 67.04
CA ALA A 1036 -38.36 -39.35 67.80
C ALA A 1036 -38.36 -38.92 69.27
N GLU A 1037 -38.75 -39.83 70.18
CA GLU A 1037 -39.00 -39.56 71.60
C GLU A 1037 -40.01 -38.42 71.88
N GLY A 1038 -40.80 -38.08 70.85
CA GLY A 1038 -41.75 -36.96 70.86
C GLY A 1038 -41.19 -35.66 70.28
N ILE A 1039 -39.90 -35.60 69.92
CA ILE A 1039 -39.28 -34.45 69.22
C ILE A 1039 -39.48 -34.62 67.71
N GLU A 1040 -39.75 -33.51 67.04
CA GLU A 1040 -39.79 -33.45 65.57
C GLU A 1040 -38.36 -33.38 65.03
N SER A 1041 -37.96 -34.38 64.23
CA SER A 1041 -36.66 -34.44 63.59
C SER A 1041 -36.77 -35.00 62.18
N GLU A 1042 -35.72 -34.82 61.39
CA GLU A 1042 -35.71 -35.26 60.00
C GLU A 1042 -35.67 -36.80 59.87
N SER A 1043 -36.29 -37.33 58.82
CA SER A 1043 -35.90 -38.64 58.30
C SER A 1043 -34.63 -38.51 57.48
N PHE A 1044 -33.98 -39.62 57.14
CA PHE A 1044 -32.81 -39.55 56.27
C PHE A 1044 -33.22 -39.02 54.89
N HIS A 1045 -32.62 -37.90 54.49
CA HIS A 1045 -32.61 -37.43 53.13
C HIS A 1045 -31.26 -37.84 52.53
N PRO A 1046 -31.24 -38.62 51.44
CA PRO A 1046 -30.01 -38.95 50.74
C PRO A 1046 -29.55 -37.67 50.04
N GLY A 1047 -28.65 -36.91 50.66
CA GLY A 1047 -27.77 -36.02 49.89
C GLY A 1047 -26.68 -36.85 49.19
N GLU A 1048 -25.88 -36.24 48.31
CA GLU A 1048 -24.75 -36.89 47.59
C GLU A 1048 -23.86 -37.69 48.52
N MET A 1049 -23.36 -37.05 49.58
CA MET A 1049 -22.53 -37.72 50.59
C MET A 1049 -23.18 -38.92 51.31
N ALA A 1050 -24.51 -38.96 51.39
CA ALA A 1050 -25.25 -40.00 52.09
C ALA A 1050 -25.61 -41.18 51.16
N TYR A 1051 -25.71 -40.89 49.87
CA TYR A 1051 -25.92 -41.82 48.77
C TYR A 1051 -24.63 -42.61 48.45
N ASP A 1052 -23.49 -41.94 48.51
CA ASP A 1052 -22.19 -42.55 48.18
C ASP A 1052 -21.58 -43.37 49.32
N ALA A 1053 -21.88 -43.03 50.58
CA ALA A 1053 -21.44 -43.79 51.76
C ALA A 1053 -22.08 -45.18 51.92
N LEU A 1054 -22.97 -45.59 51.01
CA LEU A 1054 -23.65 -46.89 51.01
C LEU A 1054 -22.85 -47.93 50.22
N ASP A 1055 -22.68 -49.12 50.79
CA ASP A 1055 -22.03 -50.23 50.09
C ASP A 1055 -22.85 -50.70 48.86
N PRO A 1056 -22.24 -51.41 47.88
CA PRO A 1056 -22.92 -51.80 46.64
C PRO A 1056 -24.21 -52.60 46.83
N ALA A 1057 -24.32 -53.38 47.90
CA ALA A 1057 -25.53 -54.14 48.23
C ALA A 1057 -26.63 -53.22 48.77
N GLY A 1058 -26.27 -52.26 49.63
CA GLY A 1058 -27.16 -51.22 50.14
C GLY A 1058 -27.62 -50.24 49.06
N ARG A 1059 -26.74 -49.88 48.12
CA ARG A 1059 -27.07 -49.02 46.97
C ARG A 1059 -27.99 -49.73 45.97
N SER A 1060 -27.72 -51.01 45.67
CA SER A 1060 -28.61 -51.85 44.85
C SER A 1060 -29.99 -52.05 45.47
N GLU A 1061 -30.05 -52.22 46.80
CA GLU A 1061 -31.30 -52.28 47.54
C GLU A 1061 -32.07 -50.96 47.43
N LEU A 1062 -31.38 -49.82 47.57
CA LEU A 1062 -31.97 -48.49 47.42
C LEU A 1062 -32.47 -48.22 46.00
N PHE A 1063 -31.74 -48.59 44.95
CA PHE A 1063 -32.21 -48.46 43.56
C PHE A 1063 -33.42 -49.32 43.24
N SER A 1064 -33.52 -50.51 43.85
CA SER A 1064 -34.73 -51.32 43.70
C SER A 1064 -35.95 -50.68 44.36
N LEU A 1065 -35.75 -49.83 45.37
CA LEU A 1065 -36.81 -49.20 46.15
C LEU A 1065 -37.17 -47.79 45.66
N PHE A 1066 -36.19 -47.08 45.10
CA PHE A 1066 -36.25 -45.72 44.56
C PHE A 1066 -35.48 -45.67 43.21
N PRO A 1067 -36.10 -46.13 42.10
CA PRO A 1067 -35.43 -46.17 40.80
C PRO A 1067 -34.91 -44.81 40.32
N GLU A 1068 -35.57 -43.72 40.71
CA GLU A 1068 -35.19 -42.33 40.44
C GLU A 1068 -33.79 -41.95 40.93
N LEU A 1069 -33.32 -42.57 42.03
CA LEU A 1069 -31.98 -42.35 42.57
C LEU A 1069 -30.86 -42.94 41.69
N ALA A 1070 -31.18 -43.87 40.78
CA ALA A 1070 -30.22 -44.45 39.85
C ALA A 1070 -30.01 -43.60 38.58
N VAL A 1071 -30.90 -42.65 38.32
CA VAL A 1071 -30.90 -41.84 37.08
C VAL A 1071 -30.45 -40.41 37.34
N SER A 1072 -30.87 -39.82 38.47
CA SER A 1072 -30.65 -38.40 38.77
C SER A 1072 -29.93 -38.19 40.10
N GLY A 1073 -29.24 -39.23 40.60
CA GLY A 1073 -28.60 -39.22 41.90
C GLY A 1073 -29.56 -38.82 43.03
N PRO A 1074 -29.03 -38.25 44.12
CA PRO A 1074 -29.77 -37.70 45.27
C PRO A 1074 -30.89 -36.73 44.94
N GLN A 1075 -30.73 -35.91 43.90
CA GLN A 1075 -31.76 -34.97 43.44
C GLN A 1075 -33.03 -35.71 42.98
N GLY A 1076 -32.91 -36.96 42.54
CA GLY A 1076 -34.02 -37.84 42.20
C GLY A 1076 -34.99 -38.13 43.35
N TYR A 1077 -34.55 -38.05 44.62
CA TYR A 1077 -35.41 -38.28 45.79
C TYR A 1077 -36.36 -37.11 46.12
N GLY A 1078 -36.11 -35.95 45.52
CA GLY A 1078 -36.87 -34.72 45.74
C GLY A 1078 -36.32 -33.84 46.87
N PRO A 1079 -36.86 -32.62 47.04
CA PRO A 1079 -36.30 -31.62 47.95
C PRO A 1079 -36.41 -32.02 49.41
N SER A 1080 -35.60 -31.39 50.26
CA SER A 1080 -35.70 -31.56 51.70
C SER A 1080 -37.07 -31.10 52.23
N SER A 1081 -37.56 -31.71 53.33
CA SER A 1081 -38.88 -31.33 53.87
C SER A 1081 -38.94 -29.86 54.31
N ARG A 1082 -37.83 -29.31 54.79
CA ARG A 1082 -37.69 -27.94 55.28
C ARG A 1082 -36.27 -27.46 55.03
N GLU A 1083 -36.11 -26.15 54.88
CA GLU A 1083 -34.82 -25.46 54.81
C GLU A 1083 -34.02 -25.63 56.10
N THR A 1084 -32.70 -25.49 56.03
CA THR A 1084 -31.80 -25.71 57.17
C THR A 1084 -31.06 -24.43 57.55
N LEU A 1085 -30.95 -24.21 58.85
CA LEU A 1085 -30.28 -23.06 59.46
C LEU A 1085 -28.80 -23.32 59.74
N ARG A 1086 -27.99 -22.28 59.50
CA ARG A 1086 -26.59 -22.22 59.93
C ARG A 1086 -26.49 -21.99 61.43
N ALA A 1087 -25.31 -22.28 62.01
CA ALA A 1087 -25.11 -22.21 63.46
C ALA A 1087 -25.36 -20.80 64.04
N TRP A 1088 -24.92 -19.75 63.33
CA TRP A 1088 -25.07 -18.34 63.75
C TRP A 1088 -26.46 -17.75 63.45
N GLU A 1089 -27.22 -18.36 62.55
CA GLU A 1089 -28.61 -17.98 62.25
C GLU A 1089 -29.59 -18.53 63.29
N LEU A 1090 -29.11 -19.44 64.15
CA LEU A 1090 -29.91 -20.06 65.18
C LEU A 1090 -30.39 -19.00 66.19
N PRO A 1091 -31.71 -18.84 66.41
CA PRO A 1091 -32.20 -17.84 67.33
C PRO A 1091 -31.54 -17.98 68.72
N PRO A 1092 -31.20 -16.88 69.42
CA PRO A 1092 -30.39 -16.92 70.66
C PRO A 1092 -30.95 -17.79 71.79
N ARG A 1093 -32.23 -18.18 71.75
CA ARG A 1093 -32.84 -19.12 72.70
C ARG A 1093 -32.53 -20.59 72.42
N PHE A 1094 -32.02 -20.90 71.24
CA PHE A 1094 -31.55 -22.23 70.80
C PHE A 1094 -30.03 -22.27 70.61
N ALA A 1095 -29.37 -21.12 70.43
CA ALA A 1095 -27.92 -21.00 70.28
C ALA A 1095 -27.16 -21.01 71.62
N HIS A 1096 -25.91 -21.47 71.57
CA HIS A 1096 -24.94 -21.35 72.66
C HIS A 1096 -24.53 -19.88 72.85
N SER A 1097 -24.44 -19.39 74.10
CA SER A 1097 -23.65 -18.20 74.39
C SER A 1097 -22.18 -18.62 74.40
N ALA A 1098 -21.43 -18.26 73.36
CA ALA A 1098 -19.99 -18.54 73.19
C ALA A 1098 -19.21 -18.73 74.50
#